data_AF-A0A556V3A9-F1
#
_entry.id   AF-A0A556V3A9-F1
#
_cell.length_a   1.000
_cell.length_b   1.000
_cell.length_c   1.000
_cell.angle_alpha   90.00
_cell.angle_beta   90.00
_cell.angle_gamma   90.00
#
_symmetry.space_group_name_H-M   'P 1'
#
loop_
_entity.id
_entity.type
_entity.pdbx_description
1 polymer ?
#
loop_
_entity_poly.entity_id
_entity_poly.type
_entity_poly.pdbx_seq_one_letter_code
_entity_poly.pdbx_strand_id
1 'polypeptide(L)'
;MLLRLLRPFPTEIDRDSESVPAEESTGALVRQRTPPSRKEELEKEGGRFPEYVCTEILEVMMAVMDNEMVTVSRSHSPTVFDSHPRGSGVVYMTLVAQAVEKQRRETEEAPARGGAKNALRSSLPVTRHLNLTREPFHSVMNPCCYYPCQNQGICMRYGLDRYQCDCTRTGYYGENCTNPEFWSRVVGLIKPNPEVTHYILTHFHWIWNLINKTFLRDWLMYKVLTVRSDLIPSPPTYNSKYGYLSWEAYSNSTYYTRILPPVPLDCPTPMGVKGKKELPDPKLLVEKFLLRRKFRPDPQGTNVMFGFFAQHFTHQFFKTHNRMGLGFTKGLGHGVDAGHIYGDNLARQLSLRLHKDGKLKYQIINGEMYPPTVAETNVNMSYPSSVPQEKQMAIGQEVFGLLPGLSMYATLWLREHNRLCDILKKEHPTWEDEQLFQTTRLIIIGETIRIVIEDYVQHLSGYNLKLKFDPTLLFSSRFQYQNRISLEFNQLYHWHPLMPDSFFIEGTEIPYHKFMFNTSIITHYGVEKLVQAFSTQPAGQIGGGYNMPKIVAKVAEGVIEESRQLRLQPFNQYRKRFNLKPYNSFYEFTDEKEMARELEELYGDIDAMEFYPGLLLEKTRPGSIFGQSMVEMGAPFSLKGLMGNPICSPEYWKPSTFGGQTGFDIVNSATLQRLVCLNTKWCPYVSFHVPPPGYQQENSNDAHTEL
;
A
#
# COMPACT_ATOMS: atom_id res chain seq x y z
N MET A 1 16.26 -21.50 51.54
CA MET A 1 17.25 -22.60 51.43
C MET A 1 18.41 -22.10 50.57
N LEU A 2 19.62 -22.63 50.76
CA LEU A 2 20.91 -22.24 50.13
C LEU A 2 20.87 -22.07 48.59
N LEU A 3 21.70 -21.27 47.87
CA LEU A 3 22.73 -20.22 48.14
C LEU A 3 22.38 -18.94 47.31
N ARG A 4 23.04 -17.76 47.29
CA ARG A 4 24.36 -17.19 47.72
C ARG A 4 25.59 -17.35 46.77
N LEU A 5 26.56 -16.43 46.97
CA LEU A 5 27.82 -16.16 46.24
C LEU A 5 27.63 -15.33 44.93
N LEU A 6 28.37 -14.24 44.65
CA LEU A 6 29.52 -13.59 45.33
C LEU A 6 29.26 -12.10 45.68
N ARG A 7 30.13 -11.51 46.49
CA ARG A 7 30.28 -10.05 46.70
C ARG A 7 31.63 -9.58 46.11
N PRO A 8 31.77 -8.31 45.68
CA PRO A 8 33.08 -7.64 45.62
C PRO A 8 33.55 -7.21 47.03
N PHE A 9 34.85 -6.93 47.17
CA PHE A 9 35.47 -6.20 48.29
C PHE A 9 36.50 -5.18 47.75
N PRO A 10 36.81 -4.07 48.47
CA PRO A 10 37.60 -2.95 47.94
C PRO A 10 38.96 -2.72 48.66
N THR A 11 39.79 -1.83 48.09
CA THR A 11 40.79 -0.88 48.69
C THR A 11 41.39 -0.08 47.51
N GLU A 12 41.54 1.24 47.45
CA GLU A 12 42.13 2.29 48.33
C GLU A 12 43.65 2.55 48.15
N ILE A 13 44.03 3.85 48.02
CA ILE A 13 45.33 4.48 48.38
C ILE A 13 46.52 4.17 47.41
N ASP A 14 47.46 5.08 47.05
CA ASP A 14 47.80 6.47 47.44
C ASP A 14 48.33 7.34 46.25
N ARG A 15 48.63 8.62 46.55
CA ARG A 15 49.71 9.57 46.09
C ARG A 15 50.84 9.09 45.14
N ASP A 16 51.63 9.92 44.43
CA ASP A 16 51.90 11.40 44.31
C ASP A 16 52.64 11.66 42.94
N SER A 17 53.21 12.79 42.46
CA SER A 17 53.40 14.23 42.82
C SER A 17 53.92 15.04 41.58
N GLU A 18 54.36 16.32 41.75
CA GLU A 18 55.20 17.16 40.84
C GLU A 18 54.59 17.71 39.50
N SER A 19 55.15 18.75 38.85
CA SER A 19 55.11 20.20 39.21
C SER A 19 55.58 21.15 38.07
N VAL A 20 54.83 22.24 37.79
CA VAL A 20 55.16 23.69 37.53
C VAL A 20 56.57 24.08 36.99
N PRO A 21 56.80 25.14 36.13
CA PRO A 21 55.95 26.26 35.61
C PRO A 21 55.79 26.24 34.06
N ALA A 22 55.05 27.10 33.32
CA ALA A 22 54.53 28.48 33.41
C ALA A 22 55.44 29.60 32.81
N GLU A 23 54.90 30.42 31.89
CA GLU A 23 55.47 31.70 31.43
C GLU A 23 54.36 32.63 30.86
N GLU A 24 54.52 33.95 30.97
CA GLU A 24 53.54 34.98 30.56
C GLU A 24 54.07 35.84 29.40
N SER A 25 53.17 36.45 28.59
CA SER A 25 53.50 37.75 27.98
C SER A 25 52.28 38.64 27.72
N THR A 26 52.44 39.92 28.04
CA THR A 26 51.43 40.99 28.02
C THR A 26 51.29 41.68 26.65
N GLY A 27 50.10 42.23 26.34
CA GLY A 27 49.92 43.21 25.26
C GLY A 27 48.63 44.04 25.45
N ALA A 28 48.69 45.37 25.29
CA ALA A 28 47.64 46.27 25.79
C ALA A 28 47.19 47.38 24.80
N LEU A 29 45.87 47.64 24.81
CA LEU A 29 45.11 48.81 24.34
C LEU A 29 45.41 49.47 22.97
N VAL A 30 44.33 49.65 22.18
CA VAL A 30 43.74 50.99 21.89
C VAL A 30 42.25 50.82 21.49
N ARG A 31 41.40 51.82 21.75
CA ARG A 31 39.94 51.79 21.50
C ARG A 31 39.55 52.54 20.22
N GLN A 32 38.51 52.06 19.50
CA GLN A 32 37.28 52.85 19.26
C GLN A 32 36.09 52.08 18.63
N ARG A 33 34.88 52.40 19.10
CA ARG A 33 33.53 52.29 18.44
C ARG A 33 32.92 50.91 18.07
N THR A 34 32.17 50.35 19.04
CA THR A 34 30.71 50.00 18.99
C THR A 34 30.05 49.36 17.73
N PRO A 35 28.94 48.59 17.89
CA PRO A 35 28.58 47.48 18.82
C PRO A 35 28.24 46.19 17.97
N PRO A 36 27.64 45.03 18.39
CA PRO A 36 26.50 44.85 19.33
C PRO A 36 26.43 43.49 20.13
N SER A 37 25.23 43.23 20.66
CA SER A 37 24.67 41.94 21.12
C SER A 37 25.03 41.44 22.53
N ARG A 38 23.98 40.99 23.24
CA ARG A 38 23.99 40.51 24.63
C ARG A 38 24.07 38.99 24.62
N LYS A 39 25.10 38.42 25.24
CA LYS A 39 25.10 37.04 25.76
C LYS A 39 25.15 37.11 27.29
N GLU A 40 24.96 35.95 27.93
CA GLU A 40 25.15 35.74 29.38
C GLU A 40 24.24 36.55 30.30
N GLU A 41 22.96 36.16 30.34
CA GLU A 41 22.09 36.42 31.49
C GLU A 41 21.05 35.30 31.62
N LEU A 42 21.51 34.05 31.85
CA LEU A 42 20.62 32.88 31.98
C LEU A 42 21.21 31.72 32.83
N GLU A 43 21.97 32.03 33.88
CA GLU A 43 22.31 31.06 34.94
C GLU A 43 21.83 31.55 36.32
N LYS A 44 20.56 31.25 36.64
CA LYS A 44 20.02 30.93 37.99
C LYS A 44 18.49 30.94 37.99
N GLU A 45 17.88 29.78 37.74
CA GLU A 45 16.68 29.37 38.48
C GLU A 45 16.51 27.85 38.41
N GLY A 46 16.78 27.17 39.53
CA GLY A 46 16.78 25.71 39.62
C GLY A 46 15.38 25.11 39.76
N GLY A 47 14.57 25.20 38.71
CA GLY A 47 13.22 24.62 38.69
C GLY A 47 13.24 23.09 38.66
N ARG A 48 13.10 22.43 39.81
CA ARG A 48 12.83 20.98 39.89
C ARG A 48 11.39 20.70 39.42
N PHE A 49 11.21 20.58 38.11
CA PHE A 49 9.92 20.17 37.53
C PHE A 49 9.61 18.68 37.80
N PRO A 50 8.32 18.29 37.92
CA PRO A 50 7.95 17.00 38.49
C PRO A 50 7.87 15.87 37.46
N GLU A 51 8.42 14.70 37.82
CA GLU A 51 8.36 13.46 37.02
C GLU A 51 6.92 13.05 36.65
N TYR A 52 5.95 13.40 37.50
CA TYR A 52 4.51 13.16 37.31
C TYR A 52 3.97 13.59 35.94
N VAL A 53 4.46 14.70 35.35
CA VAL A 53 3.99 15.17 34.03
C VAL A 53 4.44 14.24 32.90
N CYS A 54 5.60 13.57 33.04
CA CYS A 54 6.01 12.53 32.10
C CYS A 54 5.13 11.28 32.25
N THR A 55 4.75 10.92 33.48
CA THR A 55 3.85 9.79 33.74
C THR A 55 2.47 10.04 33.15
N GLU A 56 1.84 11.18 33.42
CA GLU A 56 0.50 11.51 32.88
C GLU A 56 0.49 11.58 31.34
N ILE A 57 1.53 12.12 30.71
CA ILE A 57 1.61 12.13 29.23
C ILE A 57 1.85 10.72 28.68
N LEU A 58 2.67 9.87 29.33
CA LEU A 58 2.79 8.47 28.93
C LEU A 58 1.49 7.70 29.13
N GLU A 59 0.78 7.88 30.24
CA GLU A 59 -0.50 7.24 30.53
C GLU A 59 -1.58 7.68 29.55
N VAL A 60 -1.63 8.96 29.18
CA VAL A 60 -2.50 9.44 28.09
C VAL A 60 -2.10 8.81 26.76
N MET A 61 -0.81 8.83 26.37
CA MET A 61 -0.38 8.23 25.10
C MET A 61 -0.63 6.71 25.05
N MET A 62 -0.47 6.00 26.17
CA MET A 62 -0.79 4.58 26.28
C MET A 62 -2.30 4.35 26.22
N ALA A 63 -3.14 5.07 26.98
CA ALA A 63 -4.60 4.94 26.95
C ALA A 63 -5.21 5.32 25.58
N VAL A 64 -4.59 6.26 24.86
CA VAL A 64 -4.92 6.68 23.48
C VAL A 64 -4.65 5.56 22.46
N MET A 65 -3.78 4.58 22.77
CA MET A 65 -3.34 3.52 21.85
C MET A 65 -3.51 2.08 22.37
N ASP A 66 -3.92 1.88 23.62
CA ASP A 66 -4.16 0.58 24.24
C ASP A 66 -5.58 0.44 24.80
N ASN A 67 -6.48 -0.13 24.01
CA ASN A 67 -7.69 -0.79 24.53
C ASN A 67 -8.29 -1.79 23.53
N GLU A 68 -7.47 -2.73 23.06
CA GLU A 68 -7.93 -3.96 22.37
C GLU A 68 -7.36 -5.21 23.04
N MET A 69 -7.64 -5.37 24.35
CA MET A 69 -7.27 -6.56 25.12
C MET A 69 -8.48 -7.41 25.56
N VAL A 70 -9.71 -7.02 25.20
CA VAL A 70 -10.97 -7.65 25.68
C VAL A 70 -11.90 -8.12 24.54
N THR A 71 -11.32 -8.64 23.46
CA THR A 71 -12.03 -9.49 22.47
C THR A 71 -11.54 -10.94 22.47
N VAL A 72 -10.54 -11.27 23.31
CA VAL A 72 -9.86 -12.58 23.36
C VAL A 72 -10.05 -13.28 24.71
N SER A 73 -11.27 -13.30 25.25
CA SER A 73 -11.57 -14.07 26.46
C SER A 73 -13.04 -14.50 26.60
N ARG A 74 -13.46 -15.53 25.86
CA ARG A 74 -14.46 -16.56 26.27
C ARG A 74 -14.69 -17.63 25.19
N SER A 75 -13.69 -18.48 25.00
CA SER A 75 -13.88 -19.83 24.43
C SER A 75 -13.51 -20.86 25.50
N HIS A 76 -14.41 -21.04 26.47
CA HIS A 76 -14.39 -22.14 27.43
C HIS A 76 -15.61 -23.01 27.17
N SER A 77 -15.39 -24.07 26.41
CA SER A 77 -16.25 -25.25 26.34
C SER A 77 -15.46 -26.41 26.97
N PRO A 78 -16.09 -27.30 27.74
CA PRO A 78 -15.35 -28.22 28.61
C PRO A 78 -14.52 -29.25 27.85
N THR A 79 -13.37 -29.59 28.41
CA THR A 79 -12.56 -30.74 28.01
C THR A 79 -13.34 -32.05 28.22
N VAL A 80 -13.54 -32.79 27.14
CA VAL A 80 -13.91 -34.22 27.19
C VAL A 80 -12.62 -35.04 27.05
N PHE A 81 -12.48 -36.07 27.87
CA PHE A 81 -11.24 -36.87 27.96
C PHE A 81 -11.03 -37.81 26.75
N ASP A 82 -9.77 -38.16 26.52
CA ASP A 82 -9.30 -39.03 25.42
C ASP A 82 -9.76 -40.49 25.58
N SER A 83 -10.08 -41.12 24.43
CA SER A 83 -9.99 -42.58 24.26
C SER A 83 -9.89 -42.95 22.77
N HIS A 84 -8.66 -43.21 22.31
CA HIS A 84 -8.44 -43.91 21.04
C HIS A 84 -9.01 -45.34 21.06
N PRO A 85 -9.52 -45.81 19.91
CA PRO A 85 -8.91 -47.02 19.33
C PRO A 85 -8.50 -46.86 17.85
N ARG A 86 -7.76 -47.84 17.33
CA ARG A 86 -7.04 -47.75 16.05
C ARG A 86 -7.83 -48.31 14.86
N GLY A 87 -7.82 -47.58 13.75
CA GLY A 87 -7.67 -48.14 12.39
C GLY A 87 -8.92 -48.60 11.62
N SER A 88 -9.27 -47.84 10.55
CA SER A 88 -9.95 -48.35 9.34
C SER A 88 -9.95 -47.29 8.22
N GLY A 89 -8.78 -47.00 7.63
CA GLY A 89 -8.57 -45.86 6.72
C GLY A 89 -8.60 -46.13 5.21
N VAL A 90 -9.03 -47.32 4.75
CA VAL A 90 -8.87 -47.75 3.34
C VAL A 90 -10.14 -48.41 2.78
N VAL A 91 -11.22 -47.62 2.66
CA VAL A 91 -12.47 -48.05 1.97
C VAL A 91 -13.12 -46.93 1.15
N TYR A 92 -13.15 -45.69 1.67
CA TYR A 92 -14.03 -44.63 1.14
C TYR A 92 -13.62 -44.04 -0.23
N MET A 93 -12.38 -44.19 -0.69
CA MET A 93 -11.92 -43.63 -1.97
C MET A 93 -12.35 -44.45 -3.20
N THR A 94 -12.68 -45.73 -3.03
CA THR A 94 -12.94 -46.64 -4.17
C THR A 94 -14.33 -46.43 -4.80
N LEU A 95 -15.33 -46.03 -4.03
CA LEU A 95 -16.70 -45.84 -4.51
C LEU A 95 -16.89 -44.55 -5.32
N VAL A 96 -16.15 -43.48 -5.01
CA VAL A 96 -16.24 -42.20 -5.74
C VAL A 96 -15.65 -42.31 -7.15
N ALA A 97 -14.54 -43.03 -7.30
CA ALA A 97 -13.89 -43.25 -8.60
C ALA A 97 -14.79 -43.99 -9.61
N GLN A 98 -15.61 -44.94 -9.14
CA GLN A 98 -16.50 -45.73 -10.00
C GLN A 98 -17.74 -44.94 -10.48
N ALA A 99 -18.13 -43.86 -9.80
CA ALA A 99 -19.22 -42.99 -10.24
C ALA A 99 -18.79 -42.08 -11.40
N VAL A 100 -17.59 -41.50 -11.33
CA VAL A 100 -17.09 -40.54 -12.33
C VAL A 100 -16.84 -41.19 -13.69
N GLU A 101 -16.29 -42.40 -13.72
CA GLU A 101 -15.95 -43.09 -14.97
C GLU A 101 -17.20 -43.52 -15.78
N LYS A 102 -18.34 -43.74 -15.10
CA LYS A 102 -19.61 -44.08 -15.78
C LYS A 102 -20.16 -42.89 -16.56
N GLN A 103 -20.12 -41.69 -15.97
CA GLN A 103 -20.70 -40.48 -16.58
C GLN A 103 -19.83 -39.87 -17.69
N ARG A 104 -18.64 -40.44 -17.94
CA ARG A 104 -17.73 -40.07 -19.05
C ARG A 104 -18.03 -40.82 -20.35
N ARG A 105 -18.78 -41.93 -20.31
CA ARG A 105 -19.01 -42.82 -21.48
C ARG A 105 -20.30 -42.57 -22.26
N GLU A 106 -21.11 -41.59 -21.86
CA GLU A 106 -22.41 -41.30 -22.48
C GLU A 106 -22.41 -39.97 -23.29
N THR A 107 -21.23 -39.43 -23.60
CA THR A 107 -21.06 -38.08 -24.20
C THR A 107 -20.25 -38.04 -25.52
N GLU A 108 -19.83 -39.19 -26.06
CA GLU A 108 -18.98 -39.26 -27.27
C GLU A 108 -19.63 -40.04 -28.44
N GLU A 109 -20.90 -39.78 -28.78
CA GLU A 109 -21.50 -40.39 -29.99
C GLU A 109 -22.61 -39.54 -30.68
N ALA A 110 -22.21 -38.56 -31.51
CA ALA A 110 -23.02 -38.00 -32.61
C ALA A 110 -22.16 -37.15 -33.59
N PRO A 111 -22.24 -37.34 -34.93
CA PRO A 111 -21.35 -36.67 -35.89
C PRO A 111 -21.91 -35.39 -36.52
N ALA A 112 -21.01 -34.53 -37.02
CA ALA A 112 -21.36 -33.28 -37.71
C ALA A 112 -21.56 -33.45 -39.24
N ARG A 113 -22.60 -32.79 -39.78
CA ARG A 113 -22.75 -32.33 -41.18
C ARG A 113 -23.63 -31.07 -41.20
N GLY A 114 -23.50 -30.22 -42.20
CA GLY A 114 -24.28 -28.96 -42.29
C GLY A 114 -24.64 -28.59 -43.73
N GLY A 115 -25.42 -27.51 -43.90
CA GLY A 115 -25.67 -26.89 -45.20
C GLY A 115 -27.09 -26.36 -45.43
N ALA A 116 -27.16 -25.10 -45.89
CA ALA A 116 -28.20 -24.50 -46.75
C ALA A 116 -29.68 -24.36 -46.27
N LYS A 117 -30.02 -23.10 -45.95
CA LYS A 117 -31.10 -22.26 -46.53
C LYS A 117 -32.59 -22.72 -46.54
N ASN A 118 -33.40 -21.80 -46.00
CA ASN A 118 -34.73 -21.33 -46.44
C ASN A 118 -36.02 -22.13 -46.11
N ALA A 119 -36.89 -21.42 -45.38
CA ALA A 119 -38.36 -21.32 -45.53
C ALA A 119 -39.25 -22.56 -45.38
N LEU A 120 -40.09 -22.54 -44.35
CA LEU A 120 -41.54 -22.46 -44.56
C LEU A 120 -42.26 -21.74 -43.39
N ARG A 121 -43.54 -21.42 -43.56
CA ARG A 121 -44.42 -20.73 -42.59
C ARG A 121 -45.56 -21.66 -42.16
N SER A 122 -46.13 -21.40 -40.98
CA SER A 122 -47.42 -21.93 -40.48
C SER A 122 -47.42 -23.42 -40.09
N SER A 123 -48.35 -23.94 -39.27
CA SER A 123 -49.62 -23.35 -38.79
C SER A 123 -50.08 -23.89 -37.40
N LEU A 124 -51.03 -23.16 -36.78
CA LEU A 124 -51.98 -23.57 -35.72
C LEU A 124 -51.43 -23.89 -34.30
N PRO A 125 -52.27 -23.83 -33.23
CA PRO A 125 -53.60 -23.18 -33.11
C PRO A 125 -53.64 -22.04 -32.06
N VAL A 126 -54.73 -21.28 -32.01
CA VAL A 126 -54.94 -20.18 -31.05
C VAL A 126 -55.59 -20.66 -29.76
N THR A 127 -54.98 -20.38 -28.60
CA THR A 127 -55.63 -20.47 -27.28
C THR A 127 -55.99 -19.08 -26.74
N ARG A 128 -57.13 -18.99 -26.02
CA ARG A 128 -57.73 -17.73 -25.57
C ARG A 128 -56.84 -17.00 -24.56
N HIS A 129 -56.60 -15.70 -24.78
CA HIS A 129 -56.09 -14.81 -23.74
C HIS A 129 -57.17 -14.61 -22.66
N LEU A 130 -56.89 -15.08 -21.44
CA LEU A 130 -57.54 -14.58 -20.24
C LEU A 130 -56.89 -13.25 -19.87
N ASN A 131 -57.67 -12.15 -19.91
CA ASN A 131 -57.24 -10.84 -19.45
C ASN A 131 -57.14 -10.80 -17.92
N LEU A 132 -56.06 -11.35 -17.37
CA LEU A 132 -55.56 -10.95 -16.06
C LEU A 132 -54.95 -9.56 -16.22
N THR A 133 -55.71 -8.54 -15.80
CA THR A 133 -55.21 -7.18 -15.63
C THR A 133 -54.04 -7.21 -14.65
N ARG A 134 -52.81 -7.01 -15.16
CA ARG A 134 -51.67 -6.72 -14.31
C ARG A 134 -51.88 -5.35 -13.68
N GLU A 135 -52.31 -5.36 -12.42
CA GLU A 135 -52.03 -4.30 -11.46
C GLU A 135 -50.57 -3.84 -11.62
N PRO A 136 -50.29 -2.52 -11.56
CA PRO A 136 -48.92 -2.05 -11.60
C PRO A 136 -48.19 -2.57 -10.36
N PHE A 137 -47.28 -3.52 -10.55
CA PHE A 137 -46.34 -3.92 -9.51
C PHE A 137 -45.54 -2.69 -9.09
N HIS A 138 -45.93 -2.08 -7.96
CA HIS A 138 -45.10 -1.12 -7.25
C HIS A 138 -43.75 -1.78 -7.02
N SER A 139 -42.70 -1.22 -7.63
CA SER A 139 -41.34 -1.75 -7.48
C SER A 139 -40.93 -1.62 -6.02
N VAL A 140 -40.94 -2.74 -5.30
CA VAL A 140 -40.58 -2.80 -3.89
C VAL A 140 -39.09 -2.50 -3.79
N MET A 141 -38.77 -1.27 -3.38
CA MET A 141 -37.39 -0.78 -3.30
C MET A 141 -36.57 -1.72 -2.42
N ASN A 142 -35.34 -2.01 -2.84
CA ASN A 142 -34.43 -2.83 -2.07
C ASN A 142 -34.02 -2.10 -0.77
N PRO A 143 -34.38 -2.59 0.43
CA PRO A 143 -34.09 -1.91 1.68
C PRO A 143 -32.58 -1.75 1.94
N CYS A 144 -31.72 -2.59 1.37
CA CYS A 144 -30.27 -2.43 1.51
C CYS A 144 -29.69 -1.21 0.75
N CYS A 145 -30.46 -0.55 -0.14
CA CYS A 145 -30.07 0.71 -0.79
C CYS A 145 -29.96 1.90 0.16
N TYR A 146 -30.55 1.80 1.36
CA TYR A 146 -30.40 2.79 2.43
C TYR A 146 -29.07 2.64 3.21
N TYR A 147 -28.30 1.58 2.95
CA TYR A 147 -27.14 1.16 3.77
C TYR A 147 -27.47 1.10 5.28
N PRO A 148 -28.54 0.38 5.68
CA PRO A 148 -29.16 0.54 7.00
C PRO A 148 -28.27 -0.02 8.13
N CYS A 149 -27.53 -1.10 7.88
CA CYS A 149 -26.62 -1.72 8.84
C CYS A 149 -25.35 -0.88 9.05
N GLN A 150 -25.16 -0.36 10.27
CA GLN A 150 -23.96 0.39 10.64
C GLN A 150 -22.87 -0.54 11.21
N ASN A 151 -21.71 0.02 11.57
CA ASN A 151 -20.65 -0.67 12.33
C ASN A 151 -20.19 -2.02 11.74
N GLN A 152 -20.10 -2.09 10.40
CA GLN A 152 -19.74 -3.29 9.62
C GLN A 152 -20.77 -4.43 9.60
N GLY A 153 -21.99 -4.22 10.13
CA GLY A 153 -23.07 -5.19 10.02
C GLY A 153 -23.49 -5.47 8.56
N ILE A 154 -23.88 -6.69 8.25
CA ILE A 154 -24.17 -7.14 6.87
C ILE A 154 -25.67 -7.09 6.60
N CYS A 155 -26.09 -6.33 5.57
CA CYS A 155 -27.49 -6.24 5.14
C CYS A 155 -27.90 -7.46 4.31
N MET A 156 -28.88 -8.22 4.80
CA MET A 156 -29.50 -9.32 4.08
C MET A 156 -30.97 -8.97 3.78
N ARG A 157 -31.39 -9.07 2.51
CA ARG A 157 -32.80 -8.89 2.11
C ARG A 157 -33.59 -10.15 2.45
N TYR A 158 -34.78 -10.01 3.02
CA TYR A 158 -35.65 -11.12 3.40
C TYR A 158 -37.11 -10.85 2.99
N GLY A 159 -37.74 -11.82 2.32
CA GLY A 159 -39.01 -11.58 1.63
C GLY A 159 -38.85 -10.60 0.47
N LEU A 160 -39.86 -9.78 0.21
CA LEU A 160 -39.87 -8.82 -0.90
C LEU A 160 -39.29 -7.46 -0.49
N ASP A 161 -39.65 -7.03 0.72
CA ASP A 161 -39.62 -5.65 1.23
C ASP A 161 -38.74 -5.45 2.48
N ARG A 162 -38.43 -6.52 3.21
CA ARG A 162 -37.73 -6.46 4.50
C ARG A 162 -36.23 -6.76 4.36
N TYR A 163 -35.50 -6.37 5.39
CA TYR A 163 -34.09 -6.66 5.58
C TYR A 163 -33.84 -7.17 7.01
N GLN A 164 -32.64 -7.70 7.21
CA GLN A 164 -32.07 -7.96 8.52
C GLN A 164 -30.57 -7.61 8.46
N CYS A 165 -30.06 -6.99 9.52
CA CYS A 165 -28.62 -6.83 9.70
C CYS A 165 -28.05 -8.00 10.51
N ASP A 166 -27.03 -8.67 9.98
CA ASP A 166 -26.16 -9.51 10.80
C ASP A 166 -25.12 -8.63 11.50
N CYS A 167 -25.23 -8.55 12.84
CA CYS A 167 -24.32 -7.79 13.69
C CYS A 167 -23.23 -8.66 14.34
N THR A 168 -23.08 -9.93 13.94
CA THR A 168 -22.19 -10.90 14.58
C THR A 168 -20.75 -10.39 14.70
N ARG A 169 -20.27 -10.26 15.95
CA ARG A 169 -18.92 -9.74 16.30
C ARG A 169 -18.62 -8.31 15.83
N THR A 170 -19.65 -7.50 15.54
CA THR A 170 -19.47 -6.05 15.32
C THR A 170 -19.17 -5.28 16.61
N GLY A 171 -19.53 -5.85 17.77
CA GLY A 171 -19.55 -5.13 19.05
C GLY A 171 -20.82 -4.29 19.25
N TYR A 172 -21.83 -4.46 18.38
CA TYR A 172 -23.10 -3.74 18.41
C TYR A 172 -24.28 -4.70 18.18
N TYR A 173 -25.49 -4.27 18.56
CA TYR A 173 -26.74 -5.01 18.41
C TYR A 173 -27.93 -4.09 18.04
N GLY A 174 -29.12 -4.68 17.94
CA GLY A 174 -30.34 -4.02 17.47
C GLY A 174 -30.49 -4.09 15.95
N GLU A 175 -31.64 -3.66 15.43
CA GLU A 175 -32.05 -3.80 14.02
C GLU A 175 -30.98 -3.37 13.01
N ASN A 176 -30.26 -2.29 13.32
CA ASN A 176 -29.26 -1.66 12.44
C ASN A 176 -27.82 -1.73 12.96
N CYS A 177 -27.53 -2.61 13.92
CA CYS A 177 -26.23 -2.72 14.59
C CYS A 177 -25.74 -1.37 15.19
N THR A 178 -26.65 -0.61 15.79
CA THR A 178 -26.40 0.75 16.31
C THR A 178 -26.25 0.83 17.83
N ASN A 179 -26.75 -0.16 18.59
CA ASN A 179 -26.63 -0.16 20.05
C ASN A 179 -25.28 -0.79 20.45
N PRO A 180 -24.34 -0.05 21.08
CA PRO A 180 -23.04 -0.61 21.45
C PRO A 180 -23.15 -1.59 22.61
N GLU A 181 -22.37 -2.67 22.55
CA GLU A 181 -22.04 -3.47 23.74
C GLU A 181 -21.26 -2.63 24.76
N PHE A 182 -21.19 -3.09 26.02
CA PHE A 182 -20.52 -2.35 27.10
C PHE A 182 -19.09 -1.95 26.75
N TRP A 183 -18.27 -2.89 26.26
CA TRP A 183 -16.88 -2.59 25.89
C TRP A 183 -16.77 -1.68 24.67
N SER A 184 -17.60 -1.85 23.64
CA SER A 184 -17.66 -0.93 22.50
C SER A 184 -18.02 0.49 22.92
N ARG A 185 -18.87 0.65 23.94
CA ARG A 185 -19.20 1.96 24.52
C ARG A 185 -18.02 2.56 25.30
N VAL A 186 -17.26 1.76 26.04
CA VAL A 186 -16.04 2.20 26.75
C VAL A 186 -14.96 2.61 25.76
N VAL A 187 -14.65 1.76 24.78
CA VAL A 187 -13.68 2.07 23.71
C VAL A 187 -14.11 3.31 22.93
N GLY A 188 -15.40 3.45 22.59
CA GLY A 188 -15.94 4.62 21.90
C GLY A 188 -15.90 5.95 22.68
N LEU A 189 -15.68 5.91 24.00
CA LEU A 189 -15.48 7.09 24.85
C LEU A 189 -14.00 7.48 25.01
N ILE A 190 -13.10 6.49 24.95
CA ILE A 190 -11.64 6.69 25.16
C ILE A 190 -10.90 6.91 23.83
N LYS A 191 -11.37 6.31 22.74
CA LYS A 191 -10.68 6.31 21.44
C LYS A 191 -10.47 7.74 20.91
N PRO A 192 -9.22 8.14 20.61
CA PRO A 192 -8.93 9.46 20.08
C PRO A 192 -9.55 9.69 18.70
N ASN A 193 -9.82 10.95 18.38
CA ASN A 193 -10.08 11.38 17.00
C ASN A 193 -8.79 11.16 16.17
N PRO A 194 -8.85 10.56 14.96
CA PRO A 194 -7.69 10.42 14.07
C PRO A 194 -6.89 11.72 13.83
N GLU A 195 -7.50 12.90 13.90
CA GLU A 195 -6.76 14.18 13.84
C GLU A 195 -5.91 14.43 15.09
N VAL A 196 -6.39 14.07 16.28
CA VAL A 196 -5.62 14.17 17.53
C VAL A 196 -4.48 13.14 17.52
N THR A 197 -4.75 11.92 17.06
CA THR A 197 -3.73 10.87 16.89
C THR A 197 -2.64 11.32 15.91
N HIS A 198 -3.02 11.90 14.77
CA HIS A 198 -2.09 12.43 13.79
C HIS A 198 -1.28 13.62 14.34
N TYR A 199 -1.92 14.55 15.05
CA TYR A 199 -1.23 15.68 15.71
C TYR A 199 -0.15 15.18 16.69
N ILE A 200 -0.49 14.22 17.55
CA ILE A 200 0.47 13.61 18.48
C ILE A 200 1.63 12.93 17.73
N LEU A 201 1.36 12.24 16.62
CA LEU A 201 2.38 11.57 15.80
C LEU A 201 3.29 12.52 15.01
N THR A 202 2.85 13.74 14.65
CA THR A 202 3.65 14.73 13.89
C THR A 202 4.30 15.81 14.75
N HIS A 203 3.84 16.01 15.97
CA HIS A 203 4.39 17.00 16.92
C HIS A 203 5.29 16.32 17.97
N PHE A 204 5.78 17.09 18.94
CA PHE A 204 6.53 16.59 20.12
C PHE A 204 7.80 15.78 19.81
N HIS A 205 8.60 16.20 18.83
CA HIS A 205 9.83 15.50 18.39
C HIS A 205 10.73 14.99 19.52
N TRP A 206 10.86 15.73 20.63
CA TRP A 206 11.69 15.32 21.77
C TRP A 206 11.16 14.07 22.51
N ILE A 207 9.84 13.93 22.65
CA ILE A 207 9.20 12.73 23.24
C ILE A 207 9.45 11.54 22.32
N TRP A 208 9.24 11.72 21.01
CA TRP A 208 9.49 10.68 20.02
C TRP A 208 10.96 10.26 19.95
N ASN A 209 11.89 11.19 20.07
CA ASN A 209 13.33 10.89 20.13
C ASN A 209 13.74 10.07 21.37
N LEU A 210 12.93 10.06 22.43
CA LEU A 210 13.04 9.13 23.55
C LEU A 210 12.35 7.80 23.23
N ILE A 211 11.05 7.82 22.88
CA ILE A 211 10.24 6.62 22.57
C ILE A 211 10.93 5.72 21.53
N ASN A 212 11.44 6.30 20.44
CA ASN A 212 12.11 5.61 19.34
C ASN A 212 13.39 4.85 19.75
N LYS A 213 13.93 5.09 20.95
CA LYS A 213 15.11 4.43 21.52
C LYS A 213 14.75 3.39 22.59
N THR A 214 13.47 3.08 22.78
CA THR A 214 12.96 2.18 23.83
C THR A 214 12.04 1.12 23.25
N PHE A 215 11.71 0.11 24.04
CA PHE A 215 10.72 -0.93 23.70
C PHE A 215 9.33 -0.38 23.34
N LEU A 216 9.01 0.87 23.73
CA LEU A 216 7.77 1.55 23.36
C LEU A 216 7.65 1.73 21.84
N ARG A 217 8.75 1.90 21.10
CA ARG A 217 8.72 1.91 19.62
C ARG A 217 8.08 0.63 19.06
N ASP A 218 8.53 -0.52 19.56
CA ASP A 218 8.13 -1.84 19.08
C ASP A 218 6.69 -2.17 19.51
N TRP A 219 6.31 -1.79 20.74
CA TRP A 219 4.94 -1.90 21.22
C TRP A 219 3.97 -0.99 20.43
N LEU A 220 4.37 0.24 20.09
CA LEU A 220 3.59 1.13 19.24
C LEU A 220 3.47 0.61 17.81
N MET A 221 4.57 0.11 17.23
CA MET A 221 4.53 -0.50 15.90
C MET A 221 3.60 -1.72 15.88
N TYR A 222 3.63 -2.56 16.92
CA TYR A 222 2.69 -3.66 17.10
C TYR A 222 1.22 -3.18 17.08
N LYS A 223 0.87 -2.16 17.88
CA LYS A 223 -0.50 -1.59 17.90
C LYS A 223 -0.89 -0.98 16.55
N VAL A 224 0.02 -0.30 15.86
CA VAL A 224 -0.20 0.21 14.50
C VAL A 224 -0.47 -0.93 13.51
N LEU A 225 0.27 -2.04 13.60
CA LEU A 225 0.08 -3.19 12.72
C LEU A 225 -1.27 -3.89 12.96
N THR A 226 -1.63 -4.23 14.21
CA THR A 226 -2.90 -4.92 14.47
C THR A 226 -4.09 -4.04 14.10
N VAL A 227 -4.25 -2.88 14.75
CA VAL A 227 -5.43 -1.99 14.63
C VAL A 227 -5.66 -1.51 13.19
N ARG A 228 -4.60 -1.39 12.36
CA ARG A 228 -4.75 -1.11 10.92
C ARG A 228 -5.11 -2.35 10.12
N SER A 229 -4.51 -3.51 10.41
CA SER A 229 -4.76 -4.74 9.64
C SER A 229 -6.14 -5.36 9.91
N ASP A 230 -6.67 -5.26 11.13
CA ASP A 230 -7.98 -5.81 11.53
C ASP A 230 -9.16 -5.12 10.82
N LEU A 231 -8.93 -3.95 10.20
CA LEU A 231 -9.91 -3.29 9.33
C LEU A 231 -10.05 -3.99 7.96
N ILE A 232 -9.12 -4.86 7.56
CA ILE A 232 -9.14 -5.57 6.27
C ILE A 232 -9.64 -7.02 6.47
N PRO A 233 -10.77 -7.42 5.86
CA PRO A 233 -11.28 -8.78 6.01
C PRO A 233 -10.32 -9.81 5.41
N SER A 234 -10.02 -10.86 6.18
CA SER A 234 -9.08 -11.91 5.83
C SER A 234 -9.60 -13.24 6.41
N PRO A 235 -10.07 -14.20 5.59
CA PRO A 235 -10.08 -14.24 4.12
C PRO A 235 -10.95 -13.14 3.44
N PRO A 236 -10.74 -12.89 2.13
CA PRO A 236 -11.53 -11.91 1.36
C PRO A 236 -13.01 -12.28 1.25
N THR A 237 -13.85 -11.26 1.06
CA THR A 237 -15.32 -11.36 1.21
C THR A 237 -16.10 -11.20 -0.09
N TYR A 238 -15.97 -10.04 -0.75
CA TYR A 238 -16.79 -9.63 -1.90
C TYR A 238 -15.92 -9.38 -3.13
N ASN A 239 -16.53 -9.33 -4.30
CA ASN A 239 -15.88 -8.81 -5.51
C ASN A 239 -16.90 -8.05 -6.40
N SER A 240 -16.48 -7.59 -7.58
CA SER A 240 -17.33 -6.84 -8.51
C SER A 240 -18.60 -7.58 -8.97
N LYS A 241 -18.63 -8.91 -8.90
CA LYS A 241 -19.76 -9.76 -9.30
C LYS A 241 -20.60 -10.22 -8.10
N TYR A 242 -19.96 -10.53 -6.97
CA TYR A 242 -20.61 -11.08 -5.78
C TYR A 242 -20.56 -10.08 -4.60
N GLY A 243 -21.72 -9.49 -4.29
CA GLY A 243 -21.94 -8.64 -3.11
C GLY A 243 -22.30 -9.40 -1.83
N TYR A 244 -22.00 -10.70 -1.80
CA TYR A 244 -22.22 -11.61 -0.67
C TYR A 244 -21.09 -12.65 -0.66
N LEU A 245 -20.85 -13.28 0.49
CA LEU A 245 -19.80 -14.29 0.64
C LEU A 245 -20.13 -15.51 -0.25
N SER A 246 -19.18 -15.92 -1.09
CA SER A 246 -19.33 -17.10 -1.95
C SER A 246 -17.99 -17.79 -2.15
N TRP A 247 -18.01 -19.10 -2.42
CA TRP A 247 -16.79 -19.86 -2.69
C TRP A 247 -16.02 -19.28 -3.88
N GLU A 248 -16.72 -18.89 -4.95
CA GLU A 248 -16.13 -18.25 -6.14
C GLU A 248 -15.41 -16.93 -5.80
N ALA A 249 -16.00 -16.06 -4.96
CA ALA A 249 -15.34 -14.82 -4.55
C ALA A 249 -14.08 -15.07 -3.70
N TYR A 250 -14.07 -16.15 -2.90
CA TYR A 250 -12.91 -16.59 -2.15
C TYR A 250 -11.83 -17.21 -3.06
N SER A 251 -12.16 -18.25 -3.84
CA SER A 251 -11.18 -19.05 -4.58
C SER A 251 -10.64 -18.40 -5.85
N ASN A 252 -11.43 -17.57 -6.55
CA ASN A 252 -11.02 -17.01 -7.83
C ASN A 252 -10.14 -15.74 -7.64
N SER A 253 -8.82 -15.93 -7.69
CA SER A 253 -7.81 -14.87 -7.62
C SER A 253 -7.71 -13.99 -8.88
N THR A 254 -8.49 -14.24 -9.94
CA THR A 254 -8.55 -13.27 -11.05
C THR A 254 -9.31 -12.00 -10.68
N TYR A 255 -10.11 -12.00 -9.61
CA TYR A 255 -10.81 -10.83 -9.10
C TYR A 255 -10.00 -10.02 -8.09
N TYR A 256 -10.08 -8.69 -8.17
CA TYR A 256 -9.87 -7.86 -6.99
C TYR A 256 -10.99 -8.12 -5.96
N THR A 257 -10.66 -8.15 -4.67
CA THR A 257 -11.68 -8.16 -3.61
C THR A 257 -12.32 -6.79 -3.46
N ARG A 258 -13.37 -6.71 -2.63
CA ARG A 258 -13.92 -5.46 -2.13
C ARG A 258 -14.15 -5.52 -0.63
N ILE A 259 -14.13 -4.37 0.04
CA ILE A 259 -14.53 -4.26 1.45
C ILE A 259 -16.03 -3.97 1.56
N LEU A 260 -16.57 -3.08 0.72
CA LEU A 260 -18.01 -2.84 0.65
C LEU A 260 -18.62 -3.52 -0.59
N PRO A 261 -19.77 -4.19 -0.45
CA PRO A 261 -20.47 -4.79 -1.59
C PRO A 261 -20.94 -3.69 -2.56
N PRO A 262 -21.10 -3.99 -3.85
CA PRO A 262 -21.56 -3.01 -4.82
C PRO A 262 -22.97 -2.48 -4.52
N VAL A 263 -23.21 -1.19 -4.85
CA VAL A 263 -24.54 -0.57 -4.78
C VAL A 263 -25.55 -1.46 -5.53
N PRO A 264 -26.66 -1.91 -4.91
CA PRO A 264 -27.61 -2.80 -5.57
C PRO A 264 -28.15 -2.23 -6.90
N LEU A 265 -28.41 -3.12 -7.88
CA LEU A 265 -28.87 -2.72 -9.22
C LEU A 265 -30.30 -2.18 -9.23
N ASP A 266 -31.07 -2.45 -8.18
CA ASP A 266 -32.47 -2.04 -7.98
C ASP A 266 -32.62 -0.86 -7.01
N CYS A 267 -31.57 -0.03 -6.88
CA CYS A 267 -31.61 1.24 -6.15
C CYS A 267 -32.18 2.41 -6.99
N PRO A 268 -32.86 3.38 -6.37
CA PRO A 268 -33.45 4.52 -7.09
C PRO A 268 -32.43 5.58 -7.56
N THR A 269 -31.20 5.60 -7.02
CA THR A 269 -30.08 6.41 -7.55
C THR A 269 -28.83 5.54 -7.74
N PRO A 270 -27.85 5.96 -8.57
CA PRO A 270 -26.57 5.26 -8.75
C PRO A 270 -25.75 5.10 -7.46
N MET A 271 -26.11 5.84 -6.41
CA MET A 271 -25.45 5.88 -5.10
C MET A 271 -26.33 5.32 -3.97
N GLY A 272 -27.44 4.65 -4.30
CA GLY A 272 -28.39 4.11 -3.32
C GLY A 272 -29.69 4.90 -3.33
N VAL A 273 -29.92 5.69 -2.28
CA VAL A 273 -31.14 6.53 -2.11
C VAL A 273 -30.86 8.04 -2.07
N LYS A 274 -29.60 8.47 -2.22
CA LYS A 274 -29.16 9.87 -2.12
C LYS A 274 -28.61 10.41 -3.44
N GLY A 275 -28.56 11.73 -3.56
CA GLY A 275 -28.10 12.44 -4.75
C GLY A 275 -29.06 12.36 -5.94
N LYS A 276 -28.57 12.78 -7.11
CA LYS A 276 -29.34 12.80 -8.36
C LYS A 276 -29.47 11.40 -9.01
N LYS A 277 -30.41 11.27 -9.94
CA LYS A 277 -30.61 10.06 -10.77
C LYS A 277 -29.43 9.79 -11.71
N GLU A 278 -28.74 10.84 -12.14
CA GLU A 278 -27.55 10.80 -12.98
C GLU A 278 -26.40 11.47 -12.23
N LEU A 279 -25.23 10.84 -12.24
CA LEU A 279 -24.02 11.39 -11.63
C LEU A 279 -23.39 12.46 -12.53
N PRO A 280 -22.63 13.42 -11.99
CA PRO A 280 -21.97 14.46 -12.79
C PRO A 280 -21.08 13.87 -13.89
N ASP A 281 -20.93 14.52 -15.04
CA ASP A 281 -20.08 14.00 -16.11
C ASP A 281 -18.61 13.82 -15.65
N PRO A 282 -17.94 12.66 -15.90
CA PRO A 282 -16.57 12.40 -15.43
C PRO A 282 -15.55 13.43 -15.95
N LYS A 283 -15.68 13.83 -17.22
CA LYS A 283 -14.82 14.85 -17.83
C LYS A 283 -15.02 16.21 -17.17
N LEU A 284 -16.27 16.61 -16.93
CA LEU A 284 -16.61 17.84 -16.21
C LEU A 284 -16.02 17.87 -14.78
N LEU A 285 -16.08 16.76 -14.05
CA LEU A 285 -15.46 16.64 -12.72
C LEU A 285 -13.93 16.82 -12.79
N VAL A 286 -13.28 16.17 -13.75
CA VAL A 286 -11.83 16.27 -13.94
C VAL A 286 -11.43 17.68 -14.37
N GLU A 287 -12.11 18.26 -15.35
CA GLU A 287 -11.82 19.60 -15.89
C GLU A 287 -12.09 20.73 -14.90
N LYS A 288 -13.16 20.65 -14.09
CA LYS A 288 -13.43 21.66 -13.05
C LYS A 288 -12.48 21.56 -11.87
N PHE A 289 -12.34 20.37 -11.28
CA PHE A 289 -11.84 20.20 -9.91
C PHE A 289 -10.49 19.48 -9.79
N LEU A 290 -10.09 18.65 -10.76
CA LEU A 290 -8.85 17.88 -10.64
C LEU A 290 -7.69 18.50 -11.43
N LEU A 291 -7.94 19.03 -12.64
CA LEU A 291 -6.88 19.56 -13.51
C LEU A 291 -6.01 20.64 -12.84
N ARG A 292 -4.70 20.50 -13.04
CA ARG A 292 -3.67 21.42 -12.56
C ARG A 292 -3.86 22.82 -13.15
N ARG A 293 -4.15 23.79 -12.28
CA ARG A 293 -4.19 25.23 -12.62
C ARG A 293 -2.81 25.88 -12.49
N LYS A 294 -2.05 25.45 -11.49
CA LYS A 294 -0.65 25.78 -11.21
C LYS A 294 -0.05 24.58 -10.46
N PHE A 295 1.22 24.23 -10.71
CA PHE A 295 1.89 23.20 -9.92
C PHE A 295 1.90 23.57 -8.43
N ARG A 296 1.29 22.70 -7.61
CA ARG A 296 1.36 22.77 -6.15
C ARG A 296 2.33 21.69 -5.68
N PRO A 297 3.59 22.02 -5.33
CA PRO A 297 4.52 21.04 -4.79
C PRO A 297 3.97 20.48 -3.48
N ASP A 298 4.36 19.25 -3.15
CA ASP A 298 4.01 18.63 -1.88
C ASP A 298 4.68 19.35 -0.68
N PRO A 299 3.91 19.77 0.36
CA PRO A 299 4.48 20.38 1.56
C PRO A 299 5.32 19.44 2.45
N GLN A 300 5.21 18.11 2.32
CA GLN A 300 6.14 17.17 2.97
C GLN A 300 7.50 17.08 2.25
N GLY A 301 7.70 17.82 1.15
CA GLY A 301 8.93 17.84 0.38
C GLY A 301 9.16 16.58 -0.46
N THR A 302 8.11 15.79 -0.73
CA THR A 302 8.17 14.59 -1.58
C THR A 302 8.80 14.91 -2.94
N ASN A 303 9.65 14.01 -3.43
CA ASN A 303 10.36 14.17 -4.69
C ASN A 303 9.85 13.21 -5.80
N VAL A 304 10.36 13.38 -7.02
CA VAL A 304 9.99 12.54 -8.18
C VAL A 304 10.52 11.10 -8.03
N MET A 305 11.58 10.87 -7.25
CA MET A 305 12.12 9.54 -6.92
C MET A 305 11.10 8.70 -6.13
N PHE A 306 10.40 9.31 -5.18
CA PHE A 306 9.23 8.72 -4.51
C PHE A 306 8.08 8.48 -5.50
N GLY A 307 7.81 9.44 -6.38
CA GLY A 307 6.75 9.31 -7.40
C GLY A 307 6.92 8.09 -8.31
N PHE A 308 8.15 7.85 -8.79
CA PHE A 308 8.46 6.65 -9.57
C PHE A 308 8.55 5.38 -8.71
N PHE A 309 8.96 5.46 -7.43
CA PHE A 309 8.92 4.31 -6.52
C PHE A 309 7.48 3.83 -6.32
N ALA A 310 6.57 4.75 -5.98
CA ALA A 310 5.14 4.50 -5.81
C ALA A 310 4.56 3.79 -7.03
N GLN A 311 4.86 4.29 -8.24
CA GLN A 311 4.38 3.71 -9.48
C GLN A 311 5.00 2.32 -9.73
N HIS A 312 6.32 2.16 -9.62
CA HIS A 312 7.02 0.89 -9.82
C HIS A 312 6.52 -0.19 -8.85
N PHE A 313 6.54 0.09 -7.54
CA PHE A 313 6.14 -0.82 -6.48
C PHE A 313 4.68 -1.29 -6.62
N THR A 314 3.75 -0.37 -6.88
CA THR A 314 2.32 -0.70 -6.93
C THR A 314 1.93 -1.51 -8.18
N HIS A 315 2.61 -1.27 -9.31
CA HIS A 315 2.30 -1.93 -10.58
C HIS A 315 2.69 -3.42 -10.64
N GLN A 316 3.25 -3.99 -9.56
CA GLN A 316 3.35 -5.44 -9.40
C GLN A 316 2.00 -6.09 -9.06
N PHE A 317 1.18 -5.42 -8.23
CA PHE A 317 -0.09 -5.95 -7.73
C PHE A 317 -1.34 -5.25 -8.31
N PHE A 318 -1.20 -4.03 -8.83
CA PHE A 318 -2.20 -3.39 -9.68
C PHE A 318 -1.93 -3.68 -11.16
N LYS A 319 -2.56 -4.73 -11.69
CA LYS A 319 -2.44 -5.17 -13.09
C LYS A 319 -3.81 -5.47 -13.68
N THR A 320 -4.69 -4.47 -13.73
CA THR A 320 -6.10 -4.63 -14.13
C THR A 320 -6.24 -5.30 -15.50
N HIS A 321 -7.01 -6.40 -15.57
CA HIS A 321 -7.02 -7.28 -16.73
C HIS A 321 -8.16 -6.94 -17.71
N ASN A 322 -8.06 -5.78 -18.37
CA ASN A 322 -9.12 -5.20 -19.22
C ASN A 322 -9.68 -6.13 -20.33
N ARG A 323 -8.97 -7.19 -20.73
CA ARG A 323 -9.48 -8.23 -21.67
C ARG A 323 -10.55 -9.14 -21.06
N MET A 324 -10.58 -9.31 -19.74
CA MET A 324 -11.64 -10.04 -19.02
C MET A 324 -12.74 -9.11 -18.49
N GLY A 325 -12.48 -7.80 -18.48
CA GLY A 325 -13.37 -6.76 -17.99
C GLY A 325 -12.79 -5.98 -16.81
N LEU A 326 -13.60 -5.09 -16.26
CA LEU A 326 -13.26 -4.26 -15.10
C LEU A 326 -13.29 -5.07 -13.79
N GLY A 327 -12.48 -4.70 -12.81
CA GLY A 327 -12.40 -5.38 -11.50
C GLY A 327 -11.66 -6.73 -11.49
N PHE A 328 -11.09 -7.16 -12.63
CA PHE A 328 -10.18 -8.30 -12.72
C PHE A 328 -8.71 -7.86 -12.70
N THR A 329 -7.79 -8.75 -12.31
CA THR A 329 -6.34 -8.51 -12.28
C THR A 329 -5.54 -9.67 -12.89
N LYS A 330 -4.35 -9.37 -13.41
CA LYS A 330 -3.27 -10.33 -13.71
C LYS A 330 -2.33 -10.56 -12.52
N GLY A 331 -2.36 -9.69 -11.52
CA GLY A 331 -1.48 -9.74 -10.35
C GLY A 331 -1.92 -10.82 -9.35
N LEU A 332 -1.90 -12.09 -9.78
CA LEU A 332 -2.50 -13.22 -9.05
C LEU A 332 -1.81 -13.52 -7.70
N GLY A 333 -0.58 -13.03 -7.48
CA GLY A 333 0.10 -13.07 -6.19
C GLY A 333 -0.46 -12.08 -5.15
N HIS A 334 -1.27 -11.10 -5.57
CA HIS A 334 -1.98 -10.14 -4.71
C HIS A 334 -1.17 -9.43 -3.61
N GLY A 335 0.11 -9.16 -3.84
CA GLY A 335 0.95 -8.48 -2.86
C GLY A 335 2.35 -8.25 -3.39
N VAL A 336 3.33 -8.22 -2.48
CA VAL A 336 4.75 -8.07 -2.82
C VAL A 336 5.32 -9.43 -3.24
N ASP A 337 5.00 -9.88 -4.45
CA ASP A 337 5.52 -11.11 -5.07
C ASP A 337 6.75 -10.86 -5.97
N ALA A 338 7.12 -9.59 -6.12
CA ALA A 338 8.13 -9.08 -7.05
C ALA A 338 7.86 -9.40 -8.53
N GLY A 339 6.63 -9.71 -8.92
CA GLY A 339 6.22 -10.03 -10.30
C GLY A 339 6.43 -8.90 -11.32
N HIS A 340 6.58 -7.66 -10.87
CA HIS A 340 7.06 -6.56 -11.72
C HIS A 340 8.53 -6.68 -12.18
N ILE A 341 9.36 -7.43 -11.45
CA ILE A 341 10.76 -7.75 -11.80
C ILE A 341 10.79 -9.09 -12.53
N TYR A 342 10.16 -10.13 -11.95
CA TYR A 342 10.27 -11.52 -12.39
C TYR A 342 9.22 -11.98 -13.41
N GLY A 343 8.16 -11.20 -13.64
CA GLY A 343 6.99 -11.57 -14.44
C GLY A 343 5.83 -12.12 -13.60
N ASP A 344 4.61 -12.03 -14.17
CA ASP A 344 3.36 -12.51 -13.55
C ASP A 344 3.02 -13.97 -13.87
N ASN A 345 3.89 -14.67 -14.61
CA ASN A 345 3.74 -16.06 -14.99
C ASN A 345 5.10 -16.74 -15.23
N LEU A 346 5.14 -18.06 -15.04
CA LEU A 346 6.39 -18.83 -15.11
C LEU A 346 7.07 -18.76 -16.49
N ALA A 347 6.32 -18.74 -17.60
CA ALA A 347 6.93 -18.65 -18.94
C ALA A 347 7.71 -17.34 -19.12
N ARG A 348 7.13 -16.21 -18.67
CA ARG A 348 7.83 -14.91 -18.67
C ARG A 348 9.06 -14.92 -17.77
N GLN A 349 8.95 -15.51 -16.59
CA GLN A 349 10.07 -15.66 -15.64
C GLN A 349 11.23 -16.46 -16.23
N LEU A 350 10.94 -17.57 -16.90
CA LEU A 350 11.95 -18.40 -17.57
C LEU A 350 12.57 -17.67 -18.78
N SER A 351 11.81 -16.87 -19.54
CA SER A 351 12.38 -16.05 -20.63
C SER A 351 13.35 -14.96 -20.14
N LEU A 352 13.12 -14.40 -18.94
CA LEU A 352 13.93 -13.33 -18.32
C LEU A 352 15.16 -13.85 -17.55
N ARG A 353 15.14 -15.09 -17.07
CA ARG A 353 16.28 -15.73 -16.39
C ARG A 353 17.43 -16.04 -17.35
N LEU A 354 18.66 -15.97 -16.83
CA LEU A 354 19.88 -16.36 -17.51
C LEU A 354 20.10 -17.88 -17.50
N HIS A 355 19.51 -18.58 -16.51
CA HIS A 355 19.72 -20.01 -16.23
C HIS A 355 21.20 -20.35 -15.98
N LYS A 356 21.89 -19.40 -15.34
CA LYS A 356 23.26 -19.53 -14.83
C LYS A 356 23.41 -18.67 -13.57
N ASP A 357 24.01 -19.27 -12.53
CA ASP A 357 24.35 -18.64 -11.25
C ASP A 357 23.17 -17.91 -10.55
N GLY A 358 21.92 -18.30 -10.86
CA GLY A 358 20.69 -17.73 -10.32
C GLY A 358 20.22 -16.44 -10.98
N LYS A 359 20.92 -15.95 -12.02
CA LYS A 359 20.80 -14.56 -12.47
C LYS A 359 19.64 -14.29 -13.44
N LEU A 360 19.25 -13.01 -13.52
CA LEU A 360 18.48 -12.47 -14.64
C LEU A 360 19.40 -12.15 -15.81
N LYS A 361 18.88 -12.29 -17.04
CA LYS A 361 19.54 -11.78 -18.25
C LYS A 361 19.73 -10.27 -18.16
N TYR A 362 20.72 -9.76 -18.88
CA TYR A 362 21.05 -8.34 -18.95
C TYR A 362 21.85 -8.05 -20.22
N GLN A 363 21.91 -6.79 -20.61
CA GLN A 363 22.83 -6.28 -21.63
C GLN A 363 23.81 -5.26 -21.01
N ILE A 364 24.98 -5.12 -21.62
CA ILE A 364 25.96 -4.09 -21.24
C ILE A 364 25.95 -2.99 -22.30
N ILE A 365 25.68 -1.75 -21.88
CA ILE A 365 25.72 -0.56 -22.74
C ILE A 365 26.62 0.46 -22.04
N ASN A 366 27.62 1.03 -22.73
CA ASN A 366 28.57 2.00 -22.18
C ASN A 366 29.29 1.53 -20.89
N GLY A 367 29.45 0.21 -20.71
CA GLY A 367 30.02 -0.37 -19.48
C GLY A 367 29.09 -0.32 -18.26
N GLU A 368 27.78 -0.24 -18.48
CA GLU A 368 26.70 -0.27 -17.47
C GLU A 368 25.74 -1.45 -17.74
N MET A 369 25.21 -2.06 -16.68
CA MET A 369 24.22 -3.16 -16.78
C MET A 369 22.80 -2.61 -16.94
N TYR A 370 22.07 -3.10 -17.93
CA TYR A 370 20.66 -2.77 -18.19
C TYR A 370 19.81 -4.03 -18.45
N PRO A 371 18.47 -3.95 -18.32
CA PRO A 371 17.57 -5.04 -18.71
C PRO A 371 17.79 -5.49 -20.16
N PRO A 372 17.62 -6.78 -20.47
CA PRO A 372 17.86 -7.37 -21.78
C PRO A 372 16.88 -6.84 -22.84
N THR A 373 17.07 -7.19 -24.11
CA THR A 373 16.14 -6.75 -25.17
C THR A 373 14.91 -7.66 -25.31
N VAL A 374 13.84 -7.14 -25.90
CA VAL A 374 12.70 -7.96 -26.33
C VAL A 374 13.13 -8.99 -27.39
N ALA A 375 14.04 -8.61 -28.31
CA ALA A 375 14.57 -9.50 -29.34
C ALA A 375 15.34 -10.72 -28.78
N GLU A 376 16.01 -10.56 -27.63
CA GLU A 376 16.76 -11.62 -26.93
C GLU A 376 15.87 -12.55 -26.08
N THR A 377 14.77 -12.02 -25.56
CA THR A 377 13.94 -12.70 -24.54
C THR A 377 12.59 -13.20 -25.06
N ASN A 378 12.13 -12.65 -26.19
CA ASN A 378 10.80 -12.87 -26.77
C ASN A 378 9.62 -12.58 -25.80
N VAL A 379 9.83 -11.78 -24.75
CA VAL A 379 8.74 -11.37 -23.84
C VAL A 379 7.95 -10.20 -24.41
N ASN A 380 6.62 -10.29 -24.38
CA ASN A 380 5.76 -9.18 -24.81
C ASN A 380 5.95 -7.94 -23.92
N MET A 381 6.13 -6.77 -24.54
CA MET A 381 6.23 -5.46 -23.88
C MET A 381 5.29 -4.45 -24.56
N SER A 382 4.73 -3.52 -23.80
CA SER A 382 3.76 -2.52 -24.26
C SER A 382 4.43 -1.26 -24.80
N TYR A 383 5.23 -1.39 -25.85
CA TYR A 383 5.82 -0.26 -26.58
C TYR A 383 4.98 0.14 -27.81
N PRO A 384 5.10 1.40 -28.30
CA PRO A 384 4.58 1.80 -29.60
C PRO A 384 5.22 0.98 -30.74
N SER A 385 4.45 0.70 -31.79
CA SER A 385 4.92 -0.08 -32.95
C SER A 385 6.07 0.57 -33.75
N SER A 386 6.39 1.82 -33.48
CA SER A 386 7.54 2.55 -34.03
C SER A 386 8.86 2.28 -33.30
N VAL A 387 8.86 1.56 -32.16
CA VAL A 387 10.07 1.24 -31.40
C VAL A 387 10.57 -0.17 -31.77
N PRO A 388 11.75 -0.32 -32.41
CA PRO A 388 12.31 -1.64 -32.75
C PRO A 388 12.60 -2.51 -31.52
N GLN A 389 12.45 -3.83 -31.60
CA GLN A 389 12.57 -4.75 -30.45
C GLN A 389 13.97 -4.77 -29.82
N GLU A 390 14.99 -4.43 -30.58
CA GLU A 390 16.39 -4.28 -30.18
C GLU A 390 16.58 -3.04 -29.28
N LYS A 391 15.62 -2.11 -29.28
CA LYS A 391 15.58 -0.91 -28.43
C LYS A 391 14.53 -1.00 -27.31
N GLN A 392 13.74 -2.08 -27.28
CA GLN A 392 12.76 -2.33 -26.22
C GLN A 392 13.42 -3.11 -25.08
N MET A 393 13.37 -2.58 -23.85
CA MET A 393 13.84 -3.28 -22.66
C MET A 393 12.81 -4.32 -22.22
N ALA A 394 13.25 -5.54 -21.96
CA ALA A 394 12.44 -6.65 -21.46
C ALA A 394 12.47 -6.68 -19.93
N ILE A 395 11.30 -6.48 -19.31
CA ILE A 395 11.12 -6.30 -17.86
C ILE A 395 9.94 -7.18 -17.39
N GLY A 396 9.91 -7.59 -16.12
CA GLY A 396 8.80 -8.40 -15.56
C GLY A 396 7.42 -7.79 -15.76
N GLN A 397 7.26 -6.49 -15.54
CA GLN A 397 6.06 -5.71 -15.83
C GLN A 397 6.05 -5.24 -17.30
N GLU A 398 5.03 -5.60 -18.07
CA GLU A 398 4.96 -5.31 -19.50
C GLU A 398 4.82 -3.81 -19.87
N VAL A 399 4.43 -2.92 -18.94
CA VAL A 399 4.23 -1.49 -19.24
C VAL A 399 5.39 -0.58 -18.83
N PHE A 400 6.44 -1.09 -18.18
CA PHE A 400 7.52 -0.23 -17.62
C PHE A 400 8.35 0.51 -18.68
N GLY A 401 8.29 0.07 -19.94
CA GLY A 401 8.80 0.83 -21.09
C GLY A 401 8.12 2.19 -21.35
N LEU A 402 7.02 2.51 -20.64
CA LEU A 402 6.29 3.77 -20.74
C LEU A 402 7.09 4.99 -20.24
N LEU A 403 7.91 4.85 -19.20
CA LEU A 403 8.57 5.97 -18.50
C LEU A 403 10.01 5.60 -18.09
N PRO A 404 11.04 6.40 -18.42
CA PRO A 404 12.42 6.18 -17.97
C PRO A 404 12.59 5.95 -16.47
N GLY A 405 11.77 6.58 -15.61
CA GLY A 405 11.80 6.35 -14.16
C GLY A 405 11.37 4.94 -13.72
N LEU A 406 10.50 4.27 -14.50
CA LEU A 406 10.14 2.87 -14.26
C LEU A 406 11.26 1.92 -14.73
N SER A 407 11.84 2.19 -15.90
CA SER A 407 13.04 1.46 -16.38
C SER A 407 14.24 1.63 -15.46
N MET A 408 14.38 2.79 -14.80
CA MET A 408 15.45 3.07 -13.83
C MET A 408 15.33 2.15 -12.60
N TYR A 409 14.14 2.08 -11.97
CA TYR A 409 13.92 1.15 -10.87
C TYR A 409 14.03 -0.31 -11.30
N ALA A 410 13.52 -0.68 -12.48
CA ALA A 410 13.68 -2.03 -13.01
C ALA A 410 15.17 -2.39 -13.25
N THR A 411 16.00 -1.40 -13.61
CA THR A 411 17.45 -1.58 -13.75
C THR A 411 18.12 -1.74 -12.38
N LEU A 412 17.78 -0.92 -11.39
CA LEU A 412 18.30 -1.03 -10.01
C LEU A 412 18.01 -2.41 -9.40
N TRP A 413 16.75 -2.86 -9.44
CA TRP A 413 16.35 -4.16 -8.88
C TRP A 413 16.94 -5.36 -9.64
N LEU A 414 17.19 -5.23 -10.95
CA LEU A 414 17.88 -6.25 -11.74
C LEU A 414 19.37 -6.35 -11.38
N ARG A 415 20.03 -5.20 -11.12
CA ARG A 415 21.41 -5.17 -10.62
C ARG A 415 21.49 -5.79 -9.23
N GLU A 416 20.59 -5.41 -8.32
CA GLU A 416 20.56 -5.93 -6.95
C GLU A 416 20.34 -7.45 -6.96
N HIS A 417 19.38 -7.96 -7.72
CA HIS A 417 19.19 -9.41 -7.90
C HIS A 417 20.49 -10.10 -8.37
N ASN A 418 21.16 -9.57 -9.40
CA ASN A 418 22.40 -10.17 -9.90
C ASN A 418 23.57 -10.07 -8.89
N ARG A 419 23.64 -9.00 -8.09
CA ARG A 419 24.61 -8.77 -7.00
C ARG A 419 24.41 -9.75 -5.85
N LEU A 420 23.16 -9.99 -5.45
CA LEU A 420 22.79 -10.96 -4.42
C LEU A 420 23.09 -12.40 -4.86
N CYS A 421 22.84 -12.73 -6.12
CA CYS A 421 23.21 -14.03 -6.67
C CYS A 421 24.73 -14.28 -6.61
N ASP A 422 25.58 -13.27 -6.82
CA ASP A 422 27.04 -13.41 -6.63
C ASP A 422 27.43 -13.62 -5.15
N ILE A 423 26.75 -12.94 -4.21
CA ILE A 423 26.96 -13.12 -2.76
C ILE A 423 26.56 -14.53 -2.35
N LEU A 424 25.36 -14.99 -2.70
CA LEU A 424 24.87 -16.32 -2.37
C LEU A 424 25.69 -17.43 -3.05
N LYS A 425 26.17 -17.24 -4.29
CA LYS A 425 27.03 -18.23 -4.96
C LYS A 425 28.42 -18.33 -4.30
N LYS A 426 28.92 -17.24 -3.71
CA LYS A 426 30.17 -17.24 -2.94
C LYS A 426 30.04 -17.94 -1.59
N GLU A 427 28.92 -17.75 -0.89
CA GLU A 427 28.65 -18.42 0.39
C GLU A 427 28.26 -19.91 0.19
N HIS A 428 27.49 -20.19 -0.86
CA HIS A 428 26.95 -21.51 -1.19
C HIS A 428 27.42 -21.97 -2.58
N PRO A 429 28.70 -22.33 -2.77
CA PRO A 429 29.25 -22.72 -4.08
C PRO A 429 28.58 -23.97 -4.67
N THR A 430 28.00 -24.82 -3.82
CA THR A 430 27.25 -26.04 -4.17
C THR A 430 25.79 -25.79 -4.57
N TRP A 431 25.28 -24.56 -4.48
CA TRP A 431 23.91 -24.27 -4.92
C TRP A 431 23.81 -24.13 -6.44
N GLU A 432 22.75 -24.70 -7.00
CA GLU A 432 22.37 -24.62 -8.40
C GLU A 432 21.57 -23.35 -8.72
N ASP A 433 21.45 -23.01 -10.01
CA ASP A 433 20.77 -21.82 -10.52
C ASP A 433 19.37 -21.59 -9.93
N GLU A 434 18.54 -22.64 -9.84
CA GLU A 434 17.18 -22.50 -9.31
C GLU A 434 17.17 -22.07 -7.85
N GLN A 435 18.05 -22.62 -7.01
CA GLN A 435 18.07 -22.30 -5.59
C GLN A 435 18.57 -20.86 -5.35
N LEU A 436 19.61 -20.46 -6.09
CA LEU A 436 20.12 -19.09 -6.08
C LEU A 436 19.04 -18.08 -6.50
N PHE A 437 18.38 -18.34 -7.64
CA PHE A 437 17.31 -17.46 -8.15
C PHE A 437 16.16 -17.30 -7.13
N GLN A 438 15.69 -18.40 -6.55
CA GLN A 438 14.54 -18.38 -5.63
C GLN A 438 14.90 -17.76 -4.28
N THR A 439 16.08 -18.05 -3.71
CA THR A 439 16.52 -17.39 -2.46
C THR A 439 16.76 -15.90 -2.67
N THR A 440 17.38 -15.48 -3.77
CA THR A 440 17.52 -14.05 -4.11
C THR A 440 16.15 -13.38 -4.26
N ARG A 441 15.15 -14.05 -4.87
CA ARG A 441 13.78 -13.51 -4.93
C ARG A 441 13.18 -13.28 -3.55
N LEU A 442 13.43 -14.17 -2.58
CA LEU A 442 12.96 -14.01 -1.20
C LEU A 442 13.66 -12.85 -0.48
N ILE A 443 14.97 -12.65 -0.70
CA ILE A 443 15.72 -11.48 -0.21
C ILE A 443 15.11 -10.19 -0.78
N ILE A 444 14.99 -10.09 -2.12
CA ILE A 444 14.43 -8.91 -2.82
C ILE A 444 13.01 -8.55 -2.32
N ILE A 445 12.17 -9.54 -2.00
CA ILE A 445 10.85 -9.29 -1.40
C ILE A 445 10.98 -8.72 0.03
N GLY A 446 11.91 -9.23 0.82
CA GLY A 446 12.24 -8.71 2.16
C GLY A 446 12.76 -7.27 2.13
N GLU A 447 13.73 -6.98 1.27
CA GLU A 447 14.25 -5.62 1.06
C GLU A 447 13.14 -4.67 0.60
N THR A 448 12.31 -5.10 -0.35
CA THR A 448 11.16 -4.31 -0.83
C THR A 448 10.23 -3.97 0.33
N ILE A 449 9.85 -4.94 1.17
CA ILE A 449 8.95 -4.70 2.31
C ILE A 449 9.61 -3.78 3.34
N ARG A 450 10.91 -3.94 3.61
CA ARG A 450 11.67 -3.06 4.53
C ARG A 450 11.68 -1.61 4.06
N ILE A 451 12.13 -1.36 2.83
CA ILE A 451 12.20 -0.03 2.22
C ILE A 451 10.80 0.59 2.15
N VAL A 452 9.76 -0.20 1.87
CA VAL A 452 8.38 0.31 1.88
C VAL A 452 7.95 0.76 3.27
N ILE A 453 8.28 0.03 4.34
CA ILE A 453 7.85 0.40 5.71
C ILE A 453 8.70 1.52 6.30
N GLU A 454 10.03 1.40 6.27
CA GLU A 454 10.95 2.27 7.02
C GLU A 454 11.38 3.54 6.26
N ASP A 455 11.40 3.53 4.93
CA ASP A 455 11.70 4.73 4.13
C ASP A 455 10.42 5.35 3.54
N TYR A 456 9.64 4.57 2.77
CA TYR A 456 8.54 5.09 1.94
C TYR A 456 7.29 5.48 2.75
N VAL A 457 6.75 4.56 3.57
CA VAL A 457 5.60 4.87 4.44
C VAL A 457 6.00 5.83 5.55
N GLN A 458 7.24 5.78 6.04
CA GLN A 458 7.77 6.76 6.99
C GLN A 458 7.69 8.17 6.41
N HIS A 459 8.30 8.42 5.25
CA HIS A 459 8.24 9.69 4.54
C HIS A 459 6.80 10.14 4.28
N LEU A 460 5.98 9.24 3.70
CA LEU A 460 4.59 9.51 3.35
C LEU A 460 3.72 9.88 4.56
N SER A 461 3.99 9.29 5.73
CA SER A 461 3.22 9.54 6.96
C SER A 461 3.53 10.90 7.61
N GLY A 462 4.76 11.39 7.45
CA GLY A 462 5.29 12.54 8.19
C GLY A 462 5.43 12.29 9.71
N TYR A 463 5.36 11.04 10.18
CA TYR A 463 5.35 10.74 11.61
C TYR A 463 6.75 10.83 12.24
N ASN A 464 6.79 11.25 13.50
CA ASN A 464 7.97 11.23 14.36
C ASN A 464 8.21 9.85 15.00
N LEU A 465 7.18 8.99 15.09
CA LEU A 465 7.37 7.57 15.36
C LEU A 465 8.18 6.95 14.22
N LYS A 466 9.33 6.36 14.54
CA LYS A 466 10.11 5.55 13.59
C LYS A 466 9.42 4.21 13.42
N LEU A 467 8.75 4.02 12.29
CA LEU A 467 8.18 2.76 11.86
C LEU A 467 9.28 1.68 11.79
N LYS A 468 8.91 0.41 11.93
CA LYS A 468 9.86 -0.71 11.97
C LYS A 468 9.32 -1.88 11.17
N PHE A 469 10.11 -2.42 10.24
CA PHE A 469 9.85 -3.73 9.67
C PHE A 469 10.39 -4.80 10.61
N ASP A 470 9.49 -5.40 11.37
CA ASP A 470 9.79 -6.51 12.28
C ASP A 470 8.59 -7.48 12.33
N PRO A 471 8.64 -8.59 11.56
CA PRO A 471 7.61 -9.61 11.59
C PRO A 471 7.39 -10.27 12.95
N THR A 472 8.40 -10.29 13.83
CA THR A 472 8.31 -10.99 15.13
C THR A 472 7.27 -10.39 16.05
N LEU A 473 6.97 -9.09 15.89
CA LEU A 473 5.90 -8.37 16.59
C LEU A 473 4.53 -9.04 16.41
N LEU A 474 4.29 -9.72 15.28
CA LEU A 474 3.00 -10.37 14.98
C LEU A 474 2.96 -11.87 15.33
N PHE A 475 4.04 -12.47 15.80
CA PHE A 475 4.09 -13.93 16.04
C PHE A 475 3.20 -14.40 17.19
N SER A 476 2.84 -13.51 18.11
CA SER A 476 1.94 -13.77 19.25
C SER A 476 0.50 -13.33 19.00
N SER A 477 0.18 -12.72 17.85
CA SER A 477 -1.14 -12.17 17.55
C SER A 477 -1.93 -13.05 16.58
N ARG A 478 -3.22 -12.77 16.42
CA ARG A 478 -4.14 -13.54 15.55
C ARG A 478 -4.08 -13.10 14.09
N PHE A 479 -2.87 -12.84 13.60
CA PHE A 479 -2.65 -12.32 12.26
C PHE A 479 -2.79 -13.40 11.17
N GLN A 480 -3.23 -12.99 9.98
CA GLN A 480 -3.43 -13.86 8.82
C GLN A 480 -2.43 -13.51 7.71
N TYR A 481 -1.46 -14.39 7.48
CA TYR A 481 -0.41 -14.26 6.44
C TYR A 481 -0.94 -14.59 5.04
N GLN A 482 -1.94 -13.81 4.61
CA GLN A 482 -2.54 -13.83 3.28
C GLN A 482 -3.04 -12.42 2.95
N ASN A 483 -3.05 -12.07 1.66
CA ASN A 483 -3.65 -10.84 1.16
C ASN A 483 -4.52 -11.09 -0.09
N ARG A 484 -5.46 -10.17 -0.34
CA ARG A 484 -6.19 -10.06 -1.60
C ARG A 484 -6.34 -8.58 -1.91
N ILE A 485 -5.77 -8.13 -3.02
CA ILE A 485 -5.81 -6.71 -3.42
C ILE A 485 -7.26 -6.30 -3.66
N SER A 486 -7.66 -5.17 -3.07
CA SER A 486 -8.99 -4.62 -3.23
C SER A 486 -9.06 -3.65 -4.41
N LEU A 487 -10.26 -3.55 -4.98
CA LEU A 487 -10.59 -2.54 -5.99
C LEU A 487 -10.49 -1.13 -5.40
N GLU A 488 -10.90 -0.95 -4.14
CA GLU A 488 -10.80 0.32 -3.43
C GLU A 488 -9.36 0.77 -3.23
N PHE A 489 -8.43 -0.15 -2.95
CA PHE A 489 -7.00 0.18 -2.82
C PHE A 489 -6.38 0.55 -4.17
N ASN A 490 -6.80 -0.13 -5.25
CA ASN A 490 -6.41 0.22 -6.61
C ASN A 490 -6.85 1.65 -6.96
N GLN A 491 -8.13 1.95 -6.80
CA GLN A 491 -8.69 3.29 -7.03
C GLN A 491 -8.02 4.37 -6.15
N LEU A 492 -7.78 4.07 -4.87
CA LEU A 492 -7.12 4.98 -3.91
C LEU A 492 -5.71 5.37 -4.35
N TYR A 493 -4.93 4.46 -4.95
CA TYR A 493 -3.52 4.67 -5.30
C TYR A 493 -3.27 5.40 -6.64
N HIS A 494 -4.29 5.98 -7.27
CA HIS A 494 -4.15 6.72 -8.53
C HIS A 494 -3.54 8.14 -8.33
N TRP A 495 -2.39 8.21 -7.64
CA TRP A 495 -1.67 9.41 -7.17
C TRP A 495 -0.91 10.19 -8.27
N HIS A 496 -1.51 10.25 -9.45
CA HIS A 496 -1.04 10.99 -10.61
C HIS A 496 -0.69 12.48 -10.37
N PRO A 497 -1.28 13.23 -9.40
CA PRO A 497 -0.81 14.58 -9.06
C PRO A 497 0.66 14.68 -8.61
N LEU A 498 1.28 13.58 -8.17
CA LEU A 498 2.72 13.53 -7.86
C LEU A 498 3.59 13.97 -9.04
N MET A 499 3.18 13.67 -10.27
CA MET A 499 4.00 13.89 -11.45
C MET A 499 4.13 15.40 -11.77
N PRO A 500 5.33 15.90 -12.12
CA PRO A 500 5.57 17.31 -12.40
C PRO A 500 4.97 17.76 -13.75
N ASP A 501 5.19 19.01 -14.16
CA ASP A 501 4.79 19.48 -15.51
C ASP A 501 5.82 19.11 -16.60
N SER A 502 7.08 18.93 -16.19
CA SER A 502 8.22 18.50 -17.00
C SER A 502 9.28 17.84 -16.10
N PHE A 503 10.25 17.12 -16.68
CA PHE A 503 11.31 16.42 -15.94
C PHE A 503 12.65 17.12 -16.15
N PHE A 504 13.37 17.47 -15.08
CA PHE A 504 14.66 18.18 -15.16
C PHE A 504 15.81 17.22 -14.89
N ILE A 505 16.65 16.95 -15.88
CA ILE A 505 17.80 16.03 -15.79
C ILE A 505 19.04 16.75 -16.31
N GLU A 506 20.11 16.86 -15.51
CA GLU A 506 21.33 17.65 -15.85
C GLU A 506 21.00 19.10 -16.28
N GLY A 507 20.03 19.75 -15.61
CA GLY A 507 19.54 21.08 -15.98
C GLY A 507 18.73 21.15 -17.30
N THR A 508 18.59 20.04 -18.02
CA THR A 508 17.80 19.95 -19.26
C THR A 508 16.34 19.70 -18.91
N GLU A 509 15.44 20.58 -19.36
CA GLU A 509 14.00 20.37 -19.27
C GLU A 509 13.51 19.39 -20.35
N ILE A 510 12.91 18.28 -19.92
CA ILE A 510 12.37 17.22 -20.79
C ILE A 510 10.85 17.16 -20.60
N PRO A 511 10.04 17.69 -21.54
CA PRO A 511 8.58 17.61 -21.49
C PRO A 511 8.10 16.18 -21.77
N TYR A 512 6.88 15.86 -21.30
CA TYR A 512 6.28 14.51 -21.41
C TYR A 512 6.41 13.84 -22.79
N HIS A 513 6.20 14.58 -23.88
CA HIS A 513 6.28 14.03 -25.24
C HIS A 513 7.69 13.61 -25.69
N LYS A 514 8.73 14.00 -24.94
CA LYS A 514 10.12 13.53 -25.10
C LYS A 514 10.53 12.53 -24.01
N PHE A 515 9.76 12.41 -22.93
CA PHE A 515 10.04 11.51 -21.81
C PHE A 515 9.33 10.16 -21.98
N MET A 516 8.04 10.16 -22.35
CA MET A 516 7.24 8.95 -22.51
C MET A 516 7.74 8.09 -23.66
N PHE A 517 7.81 6.77 -23.43
CA PHE A 517 8.35 5.75 -24.34
C PHE A 517 9.80 5.99 -24.85
N ASN A 518 10.53 6.94 -24.26
CA ASN A 518 11.89 7.24 -24.68
C ASN A 518 12.89 6.23 -24.10
N THR A 519 13.37 5.33 -24.95
CA THR A 519 14.27 4.24 -24.56
C THR A 519 15.74 4.64 -24.42
N SER A 520 16.13 5.86 -24.85
CA SER A 520 17.53 6.30 -24.77
C SER A 520 17.86 7.19 -23.56
N ILE A 521 16.87 7.80 -22.89
CA ILE A 521 17.14 8.67 -21.71
C ILE A 521 17.96 7.92 -20.64
N ILE A 522 17.57 6.68 -20.31
CA ILE A 522 18.25 5.89 -19.29
C ILE A 522 19.68 5.49 -19.68
N THR A 523 19.93 5.16 -20.95
CA THR A 523 21.26 4.76 -21.44
C THR A 523 22.17 5.94 -21.81
N HIS A 524 21.59 7.13 -22.00
CA HIS A 524 22.31 8.37 -22.28
C HIS A 524 22.78 9.08 -21.00
N TYR A 525 21.91 9.20 -19.99
CA TYR A 525 22.26 9.86 -18.71
C TYR A 525 22.87 8.90 -17.69
N GLY A 526 22.57 7.59 -17.75
CA GLY A 526 22.91 6.63 -16.71
C GLY A 526 21.91 6.64 -15.54
N VAL A 527 22.00 5.65 -14.67
CA VAL A 527 21.07 5.47 -13.54
C VAL A 527 21.29 6.56 -12.49
N GLU A 528 22.54 6.87 -12.18
CA GLU A 528 22.94 7.80 -11.12
C GLU A 528 22.41 9.21 -11.34
N LYS A 529 22.52 9.72 -12.58
CA LYS A 529 22.04 11.06 -12.95
C LYS A 529 20.51 11.15 -12.93
N LEU A 530 19.82 10.05 -13.23
CA LEU A 530 18.36 9.96 -13.07
C LEU A 530 17.95 9.93 -11.60
N VAL A 531 18.64 9.16 -10.75
CA VAL A 531 18.38 9.15 -9.31
C VAL A 531 18.63 10.53 -8.69
N GLN A 532 19.76 11.18 -9.01
CA GLN A 532 20.08 12.54 -8.57
C GLN A 532 18.98 13.53 -8.99
N ALA A 533 18.59 13.51 -10.27
CA ALA A 533 17.54 14.37 -10.82
C ALA A 533 16.18 14.16 -10.14
N PHE A 534 15.72 12.91 -10.05
CA PHE A 534 14.41 12.61 -9.48
C PHE A 534 14.39 12.78 -7.96
N SER A 535 15.52 12.62 -7.26
CA SER A 535 15.60 12.85 -5.81
C SER A 535 15.65 14.34 -5.44
N THR A 536 16.07 15.19 -6.36
CA THR A 536 16.14 16.65 -6.17
C THR A 536 14.92 17.40 -6.71
N GLN A 537 14.24 16.88 -7.73
CA GLN A 537 13.02 17.49 -8.27
C GLN A 537 11.80 17.20 -7.36
N PRO A 538 11.03 18.23 -6.92
CA PRO A 538 9.84 18.03 -6.11
C PRO A 538 8.67 17.41 -6.89
N ALA A 539 7.88 16.59 -6.21
CA ALA A 539 6.60 16.05 -6.67
C ALA A 539 5.43 16.96 -6.27
N GLY A 540 4.27 16.77 -6.90
CA GLY A 540 3.04 17.51 -6.60
C GLY A 540 2.23 16.94 -5.44
N GLN A 541 1.58 17.80 -4.67
CA GLN A 541 0.63 17.41 -3.60
C GLN A 541 -0.56 16.60 -4.17
N ILE A 542 -0.99 15.55 -3.47
CA ILE A 542 -2.01 14.61 -3.93
C ILE A 542 -3.44 15.11 -3.69
N GLY A 543 -3.75 15.49 -2.45
CA GLY A 543 -5.11 15.93 -2.05
C GLY A 543 -5.36 17.43 -2.27
N GLY A 544 -6.59 17.87 -2.00
CA GLY A 544 -7.02 19.27 -2.11
C GLY A 544 -7.24 19.79 -3.54
N GLY A 545 -7.43 18.89 -4.53
CA GLY A 545 -7.81 19.25 -5.90
C GLY A 545 -6.82 20.09 -6.72
N TYR A 546 -7.20 20.39 -7.95
CA TYR A 546 -6.52 21.24 -8.95
C TYR A 546 -5.00 21.03 -9.13
N ASN A 547 -4.51 19.79 -9.05
CA ASN A 547 -3.09 19.47 -9.22
C ASN A 547 -2.82 18.26 -10.13
N MET A 548 -3.83 17.76 -10.85
CA MET A 548 -3.71 16.65 -11.82
C MET A 548 -3.07 17.13 -13.13
N PRO A 549 -1.92 16.59 -13.58
CA PRO A 549 -1.32 16.98 -14.86
C PRO A 549 -2.25 16.68 -16.04
N LYS A 550 -2.35 17.58 -17.02
CA LYS A 550 -3.29 17.43 -18.15
C LYS A 550 -3.07 16.16 -18.98
N ILE A 551 -1.84 15.65 -19.06
CA ILE A 551 -1.47 14.44 -19.80
C ILE A 551 -2.10 13.15 -19.22
N VAL A 552 -2.47 13.14 -17.94
CA VAL A 552 -3.10 12.02 -17.23
C VAL A 552 -4.60 12.24 -16.94
N ALA A 553 -5.19 13.32 -17.46
CA ALA A 553 -6.62 13.64 -17.29
C ALA A 553 -7.54 12.46 -17.66
N LYS A 554 -7.27 11.81 -18.80
CA LYS A 554 -8.03 10.64 -19.27
C LYS A 554 -7.91 9.41 -18.37
N VAL A 555 -6.85 9.30 -17.56
CA VAL A 555 -6.76 8.26 -16.53
C VAL A 555 -7.73 8.58 -15.41
N ALA A 556 -7.76 9.82 -14.91
CA ALA A 556 -8.69 10.24 -13.87
C ALA A 556 -10.16 10.14 -14.31
N GLU A 557 -10.48 10.44 -15.59
CA GLU A 557 -11.80 10.20 -16.18
C GLU A 557 -12.16 8.70 -16.14
N GLY A 558 -11.28 7.84 -16.66
CA GLY A 558 -11.49 6.38 -16.70
C GLY A 558 -11.61 5.72 -15.32
N VAL A 559 -10.95 6.25 -14.29
CA VAL A 559 -11.06 5.79 -12.89
C VAL A 559 -12.46 6.05 -12.34
N ILE A 560 -13.04 7.23 -12.63
CA ILE A 560 -14.42 7.58 -12.27
C ILE A 560 -15.41 6.69 -13.04
N GLU A 561 -15.18 6.48 -14.34
CA GLU A 561 -16.01 5.58 -15.16
C GLU A 561 -15.97 4.13 -14.67
N GLU A 562 -14.81 3.61 -14.27
CA GLU A 562 -14.68 2.28 -13.65
C GLU A 562 -15.41 2.23 -12.30
N SER A 563 -15.21 3.23 -11.43
CA SER A 563 -15.87 3.33 -10.12
C SER A 563 -17.39 3.18 -10.24
N ARG A 564 -17.99 3.83 -11.25
CA ARG A 564 -19.43 3.77 -11.55
C ARG A 564 -19.85 2.42 -12.13
N GLN A 565 -19.15 1.90 -13.14
CA GLN A 565 -19.46 0.61 -13.75
C GLN A 565 -19.35 -0.54 -12.74
N LEU A 566 -18.39 -0.47 -11.84
CA LEU A 566 -18.21 -1.43 -10.74
C LEU A 566 -19.10 -1.12 -9.53
N ARG A 567 -19.82 0.00 -9.50
CA ARG A 567 -20.75 0.39 -8.43
C ARG A 567 -20.06 0.45 -7.06
N LEU A 568 -19.02 1.28 -6.92
CA LEU A 568 -18.49 1.66 -5.60
C LEU A 568 -19.58 2.38 -4.80
N GLN A 569 -19.61 2.17 -3.48
CA GLN A 569 -20.50 2.91 -2.59
C GLN A 569 -20.02 4.36 -2.41
N PRO A 570 -20.87 5.29 -1.93
CA PRO A 570 -20.46 6.66 -1.64
C PRO A 570 -19.28 6.75 -0.69
N PHE A 571 -18.49 7.81 -0.85
CA PHE A 571 -17.34 8.16 -0.02
C PHE A 571 -17.67 8.14 1.48
N ASN A 572 -18.85 8.64 1.88
CA ASN A 572 -19.33 8.60 3.26
C ASN A 572 -19.55 7.18 3.83
N GLN A 573 -19.92 6.19 3.00
CA GLN A 573 -20.03 4.80 3.47
C GLN A 573 -18.64 4.18 3.68
N TYR A 574 -17.68 4.50 2.80
CA TYR A 574 -16.28 4.12 3.01
C TYR A 574 -15.68 4.79 4.25
N ARG A 575 -15.96 6.09 4.50
CA ARG A 575 -15.56 6.78 5.74
C ARG A 575 -16.07 6.02 6.98
N LYS A 576 -17.37 5.69 7.05
CA LYS A 576 -17.92 4.86 8.13
C LYS A 576 -17.21 3.51 8.25
N ARG A 577 -16.94 2.82 7.13
CA ARG A 577 -16.29 1.49 7.14
C ARG A 577 -14.82 1.53 7.61
N PHE A 578 -14.17 2.69 7.56
CA PHE A 578 -12.85 2.92 8.14
C PHE A 578 -12.92 3.69 9.48
N ASN A 579 -14.06 3.61 10.19
CA ASN A 579 -14.31 4.23 11.49
C ASN A 579 -14.20 5.76 11.53
N LEU A 580 -14.36 6.43 10.39
CA LEU A 580 -14.43 7.89 10.28
C LEU A 580 -15.88 8.38 10.32
N LYS A 581 -16.09 9.59 10.85
CA LYS A 581 -17.38 10.27 10.75
C LYS A 581 -17.65 10.65 9.28
N PRO A 582 -18.86 10.43 8.75
CA PRO A 582 -19.24 10.97 7.43
C PRO A 582 -19.20 12.51 7.46
N TYR A 583 -18.94 13.12 6.31
CA TYR A 583 -19.07 14.57 6.13
C TYR A 583 -20.54 14.96 6.01
N ASN A 584 -20.93 16.05 6.66
CA ASN A 584 -22.31 16.55 6.74
C ASN A 584 -22.63 17.60 5.66
N SER A 585 -21.60 18.17 5.02
CA SER A 585 -21.74 19.07 3.87
C SER A 585 -20.45 19.15 3.04
N PHE A 586 -20.54 19.67 1.82
CA PHE A 586 -19.37 19.92 1.00
C PHE A 586 -18.45 21.01 1.60
N TYR A 587 -18.99 21.95 2.37
CA TYR A 587 -18.23 22.98 3.11
C TYR A 587 -17.48 22.45 4.35
N GLU A 588 -17.82 21.24 4.82
CA GLU A 588 -17.02 20.53 5.82
C GLU A 588 -15.89 19.72 5.16
N PHE A 589 -16.14 19.21 3.96
CA PHE A 589 -15.28 18.32 3.17
C PHE A 589 -14.12 19.05 2.46
N THR A 590 -14.36 20.24 1.92
CA THR A 590 -13.33 21.11 1.31
C THR A 590 -13.00 22.30 2.23
N ASP A 591 -11.92 23.04 1.92
CA ASP A 591 -11.68 24.39 2.47
C ASP A 591 -11.97 25.52 1.45
N GLU A 592 -12.33 25.18 0.21
CA GLU A 592 -12.78 26.14 -0.82
C GLU A 592 -14.31 26.17 -0.92
N LYS A 593 -14.91 27.33 -0.63
CA LYS A 593 -16.37 27.53 -0.66
C LYS A 593 -16.94 27.42 -2.07
N GLU A 594 -16.19 27.88 -3.06
CA GLU A 594 -16.53 27.84 -4.48
C GLU A 594 -16.56 26.39 -4.99
N MET A 595 -15.56 25.58 -4.60
CA MET A 595 -15.56 24.13 -4.87
C MET A 595 -16.73 23.44 -4.17
N ALA A 596 -16.96 23.74 -2.88
CA ALA A 596 -18.06 23.15 -2.12
C ALA A 596 -19.42 23.43 -2.78
N ARG A 597 -19.69 24.68 -3.15
CA ARG A 597 -20.92 25.12 -3.81
C ARG A 597 -21.12 24.43 -5.17
N GLU A 598 -20.07 24.28 -5.97
CA GLU A 598 -20.19 23.59 -7.27
C GLU A 598 -20.34 22.07 -7.12
N LEU A 599 -19.71 21.43 -6.15
CA LEU A 599 -19.91 20.02 -5.85
C LEU A 599 -21.33 19.75 -5.33
N GLU A 600 -21.83 20.63 -4.46
CA GLU A 600 -23.21 20.62 -3.96
C GLU A 600 -24.22 20.79 -5.11
N GLU A 601 -24.00 21.77 -6.00
CA GLU A 601 -24.80 21.97 -7.21
C GLU A 601 -24.78 20.76 -8.15
N LEU A 602 -23.64 20.05 -8.26
CA LEU A 602 -23.47 18.91 -9.16
C LEU A 602 -24.03 17.59 -8.60
N TYR A 603 -23.67 17.18 -7.38
CA TYR A 603 -24.11 15.91 -6.77
C TYR A 603 -25.49 15.99 -6.08
N GLY A 604 -25.83 17.16 -5.52
CA GLY A 604 -27.06 17.40 -4.77
C GLY A 604 -27.09 16.87 -3.33
N ASP A 605 -26.17 15.99 -2.94
CA ASP A 605 -26.05 15.44 -1.58
C ASP A 605 -24.60 14.96 -1.32
N ILE A 606 -24.06 15.23 -0.13
CA ILE A 606 -22.72 14.77 0.28
C ILE A 606 -22.68 13.24 0.44
N ASP A 607 -23.80 12.61 0.80
CA ASP A 607 -23.95 11.14 0.83
C ASP A 607 -23.97 10.48 -0.56
N ALA A 608 -23.90 11.27 -1.65
CA ALA A 608 -23.74 10.78 -3.01
C ALA A 608 -22.34 11.08 -3.61
N MET A 609 -21.41 11.63 -2.83
CA MET A 609 -20.05 11.90 -3.29
C MET A 609 -19.29 10.61 -3.62
N GLU A 610 -18.65 10.55 -4.78
CA GLU A 610 -17.95 9.36 -5.26
C GLU A 610 -16.58 9.15 -4.58
N PHE A 611 -16.15 7.89 -4.49
CA PHE A 611 -14.95 7.48 -3.73
C PHE A 611 -13.65 8.17 -4.19
N TYR A 612 -13.27 8.05 -5.46
CA TYR A 612 -12.02 8.62 -5.98
C TYR A 612 -12.02 10.16 -6.04
N PRO A 613 -13.08 10.84 -6.54
CA PRO A 613 -13.22 12.29 -6.37
C PRO A 613 -13.20 12.72 -4.89
N GLY A 614 -13.81 11.93 -4.00
CA GLY A 614 -13.76 12.15 -2.55
C GLY A 614 -12.34 12.20 -2.02
N LEU A 615 -11.53 11.18 -2.32
CA LEU A 615 -10.14 11.09 -1.88
C LEU A 615 -9.21 12.21 -2.39
N LEU A 616 -9.45 12.74 -3.61
CA LEU A 616 -8.60 13.79 -4.19
C LEU A 616 -9.08 15.22 -3.90
N LEU A 617 -10.37 15.43 -3.61
CA LEU A 617 -10.95 16.73 -3.29
C LEU A 617 -11.13 16.96 -1.78
N GLU A 618 -10.96 15.93 -0.94
CA GLU A 618 -10.86 16.08 0.51
C GLU A 618 -9.72 17.05 0.86
N LYS A 619 -10.00 17.96 1.80
CA LYS A 619 -9.00 18.90 2.29
C LYS A 619 -7.80 18.20 2.92
N THR A 620 -6.62 18.71 2.63
CA THR A 620 -5.36 18.17 3.16
C THR A 620 -5.14 18.60 4.60
N ARG A 621 -4.56 17.71 5.42
CA ARG A 621 -4.07 18.10 6.74
C ARG A 621 -2.96 19.17 6.61
N PRO A 622 -2.79 20.08 7.59
CA PRO A 622 -1.73 21.09 7.55
C PRO A 622 -0.36 20.46 7.27
N GLY A 623 0.39 21.02 6.33
CA GLY A 623 1.71 20.52 5.93
C GLY A 623 1.74 19.13 5.30
N SER A 624 0.59 18.50 5.00
CA SER A 624 0.49 17.10 4.56
C SER A 624 0.13 16.94 3.08
N ILE A 625 0.54 15.83 2.48
CA ILE A 625 0.37 15.53 1.05
C ILE A 625 -1.09 15.24 0.62
N PHE A 626 -1.96 14.86 1.57
CA PHE A 626 -3.35 14.48 1.33
C PHE A 626 -4.25 14.68 2.56
N GLY A 627 -5.55 14.37 2.44
CA GLY A 627 -6.53 14.41 3.51
C GLY A 627 -6.56 13.18 4.43
N GLN A 628 -7.43 13.24 5.45
CA GLN A 628 -7.64 12.20 6.46
C GLN A 628 -7.95 10.82 5.85
N SER A 629 -8.87 10.74 4.88
CA SER A 629 -9.35 9.48 4.31
C SER A 629 -8.24 8.71 3.60
N MET A 630 -7.30 9.41 2.94
CA MET A 630 -6.20 8.74 2.23
C MET A 630 -5.30 7.94 3.19
N VAL A 631 -5.01 8.49 4.38
CA VAL A 631 -4.28 7.80 5.45
C VAL A 631 -5.11 6.66 6.02
N GLU A 632 -6.32 6.97 6.46
CA GLU A 632 -7.12 6.08 7.31
C GLU A 632 -7.71 4.89 6.53
N MET A 633 -7.90 5.03 5.21
CA MET A 633 -8.27 3.95 4.30
C MET A 633 -7.04 3.25 3.69
N GLY A 634 -5.99 4.02 3.34
CA GLY A 634 -4.82 3.49 2.64
C GLY A 634 -3.85 2.69 3.52
N ALA A 635 -3.61 3.13 4.77
CA ALA A 635 -2.68 2.45 5.68
C ALA A 635 -3.12 1.01 6.04
N PRO A 636 -4.41 0.72 6.33
CA PRO A 636 -4.91 -0.66 6.45
C PRO A 636 -4.56 -1.57 5.27
N PHE A 637 -4.85 -1.14 4.03
CA PHE A 637 -4.54 -1.95 2.85
C PHE A 637 -3.03 -2.14 2.66
N SER A 638 -2.25 -1.09 2.86
CA SER A 638 -0.78 -1.13 2.73
C SER A 638 -0.15 -2.10 3.74
N LEU A 639 -0.42 -1.92 5.04
CA LEU A 639 0.17 -2.74 6.10
C LEU A 639 -0.30 -4.20 6.03
N LYS A 640 -1.55 -4.45 5.62
CA LYS A 640 -2.04 -5.81 5.36
C LYS A 640 -1.38 -6.45 4.12
N GLY A 641 -1.13 -5.69 3.06
CA GLY A 641 -0.42 -6.17 1.86
C GLY A 641 1.07 -6.45 2.10
N LEU A 642 1.68 -5.75 3.05
CA LEU A 642 3.09 -5.90 3.45
C LEU A 642 3.27 -7.04 4.46
N MET A 643 2.67 -6.94 5.65
CA MET A 643 2.82 -7.96 6.70
C MET A 643 2.05 -9.25 6.40
N GLY A 644 1.04 -9.19 5.52
CA GLY A 644 0.31 -10.36 5.00
C GLY A 644 1.10 -11.22 4.02
N ASN A 645 2.35 -10.84 3.69
CA ASN A 645 3.24 -11.65 2.87
C ASN A 645 3.67 -12.93 3.62
N PRO A 646 3.71 -14.12 2.98
CA PRO A 646 4.18 -15.34 3.63
C PRO A 646 5.60 -15.24 4.21
N ILE A 647 6.51 -14.41 3.68
CA ILE A 647 7.86 -14.27 4.26
C ILE A 647 7.85 -13.69 5.68
N CYS A 648 6.79 -12.96 6.05
CA CYS A 648 6.59 -12.39 7.39
C CYS A 648 6.02 -13.41 8.39
N SER A 649 5.71 -14.64 7.95
CA SER A 649 5.19 -15.69 8.84
C SER A 649 6.28 -16.26 9.75
N PRO A 650 5.94 -16.78 10.94
CA PRO A 650 6.90 -17.47 11.82
C PRO A 650 7.61 -18.66 11.16
N GLU A 651 7.05 -19.21 10.08
CA GLU A 651 7.62 -20.37 9.38
C GLU A 651 8.69 -19.95 8.36
N TYR A 652 8.53 -18.80 7.70
CA TYR A 652 9.47 -18.30 6.70
C TYR A 652 10.50 -17.32 7.27
N TRP A 653 10.20 -16.57 8.33
CA TRP A 653 11.08 -15.53 8.87
C TRP A 653 12.23 -16.11 9.72
N LYS A 654 13.14 -16.80 9.03
CA LYS A 654 14.27 -17.56 9.57
C LYS A 654 15.47 -17.36 8.63
N PRO A 655 16.72 -17.25 9.13
CA PRO A 655 17.90 -17.04 8.27
C PRO A 655 18.05 -18.07 7.14
N SER A 656 17.68 -19.34 7.39
CA SER A 656 17.69 -20.42 6.39
C SER A 656 16.90 -20.11 5.12
N THR A 657 15.80 -19.35 5.22
CA THR A 657 14.95 -18.97 4.09
C THR A 657 15.64 -18.00 3.13
N PHE A 658 16.58 -17.21 3.66
CA PHE A 658 17.34 -16.19 2.94
C PHE A 658 18.78 -16.65 2.63
N GLY A 659 19.06 -17.94 2.79
CA GLY A 659 20.39 -18.51 2.52
C GLY A 659 21.42 -18.24 3.61
N GLY A 660 20.99 -18.21 4.87
CA GLY A 660 21.88 -18.02 6.02
C GLY A 660 21.80 -16.61 6.61
N GLN A 661 22.75 -16.29 7.49
CA GLN A 661 22.73 -15.02 8.21
C GLN A 661 22.96 -13.83 7.25
N THR A 662 23.85 -13.97 6.26
CA THR A 662 24.18 -12.90 5.30
C THR A 662 22.96 -12.37 4.56
N GLY A 663 22.15 -13.25 3.94
CA GLY A 663 20.95 -12.83 3.22
C GLY A 663 19.87 -12.27 4.15
N PHE A 664 19.80 -12.75 5.39
CA PHE A 664 18.89 -12.21 6.39
C PHE A 664 19.33 -10.83 6.91
N ASP A 665 20.63 -10.60 7.10
CA ASP A 665 21.19 -9.32 7.50
C ASP A 665 21.07 -8.28 6.38
N ILE A 666 21.16 -8.69 5.11
CA ILE A 666 20.82 -7.84 3.95
C ILE A 666 19.36 -7.39 4.04
N VAL A 667 18.41 -8.32 4.18
CA VAL A 667 16.98 -7.98 4.38
C VAL A 667 16.78 -7.06 5.59
N ASN A 668 17.51 -7.27 6.68
CA ASN A 668 17.38 -6.47 7.92
C ASN A 668 18.18 -5.14 7.91
N SER A 669 19.00 -4.88 6.88
CA SER A 669 19.75 -3.62 6.73
C SER A 669 19.36 -2.80 5.50
N ALA A 670 18.50 -3.33 4.63
CA ALA A 670 18.08 -2.70 3.39
C ALA A 670 17.45 -1.30 3.59
N THR A 671 17.91 -0.36 2.78
CA THR A 671 17.38 1.01 2.64
C THR A 671 17.43 1.41 1.16
N LEU A 672 16.65 2.44 0.78
CA LEU A 672 16.71 3.03 -0.57
C LEU A 672 18.14 3.45 -0.96
N GLN A 673 18.93 3.94 0.00
CA GLN A 673 20.31 4.36 -0.22
C GLN A 673 21.23 3.17 -0.52
N ARG A 674 21.11 2.05 0.21
CA ARG A 674 21.88 0.83 -0.08
C ARG A 674 21.50 0.25 -1.45
N LEU A 675 20.20 0.17 -1.76
CA LEU A 675 19.68 -0.30 -3.05
C LEU A 675 20.25 0.49 -4.23
N VAL A 676 20.39 1.82 -4.12
CA VAL A 676 21.03 2.62 -5.16
C VAL A 676 22.55 2.44 -5.13
N CYS A 677 23.22 2.79 -4.03
CA CYS A 677 24.65 3.02 -4.03
C CYS A 677 25.50 1.74 -4.13
N LEU A 678 24.94 0.57 -3.80
CA LEU A 678 25.59 -0.74 -4.04
C LEU A 678 25.42 -1.23 -5.50
N ASN A 679 24.63 -0.52 -6.32
CA ASN A 679 24.31 -0.89 -7.71
C ASN A 679 24.67 0.22 -8.72
N THR A 680 25.43 1.23 -8.30
CA THR A 680 25.89 2.35 -9.12
C THR A 680 27.40 2.57 -8.98
N LYS A 681 28.04 3.24 -9.95
CA LYS A 681 29.49 3.50 -9.88
C LYS A 681 29.86 4.50 -8.78
N TRP A 682 28.97 5.45 -8.52
CA TRP A 682 29.07 6.44 -7.45
C TRP A 682 27.72 6.55 -6.74
N CYS A 683 27.72 7.04 -5.50
CA CYS A 683 26.51 7.23 -4.71
C CYS A 683 25.92 8.64 -4.99
N PRO A 684 24.77 8.76 -5.70
CA PRO A 684 24.10 10.05 -5.89
C PRO A 684 23.34 10.47 -4.61
N TYR A 685 22.86 11.72 -4.56
CA TYR A 685 21.83 12.07 -3.59
C TYR A 685 20.57 11.24 -3.87
N VAL A 686 20.17 10.44 -2.88
CA VAL A 686 19.04 9.51 -2.95
C VAL A 686 18.21 9.64 -1.69
N SER A 687 16.92 9.95 -1.85
CA SER A 687 15.92 10.03 -0.78
C SER A 687 14.52 10.01 -1.40
N PHE A 688 13.48 9.98 -0.56
CA PHE A 688 12.09 10.26 -0.96
C PHE A 688 11.66 11.72 -0.70
N HIS A 689 12.47 12.50 0.00
CA HIS A 689 12.32 13.96 0.12
C HIS A 689 13.41 14.70 -0.68
N VAL A 690 13.11 15.95 -1.09
CA VAL A 690 14.10 16.88 -1.66
C VAL A 690 15.19 17.24 -0.63
N PRO A 691 16.40 17.66 -1.06
CA PRO A 691 17.44 18.07 -0.12
C PRO A 691 17.01 19.23 0.79
N PRO A 692 17.49 19.27 2.05
CA PRO A 692 17.27 20.42 2.92
C PRO A 692 18.00 21.67 2.39
N PRO A 693 17.52 22.90 2.69
CA PRO A 693 18.19 24.13 2.29
C PRO A 693 19.64 24.19 2.78
N GLY A 694 20.58 24.44 1.87
CA GLY A 694 22.01 24.49 2.18
C GLY A 694 22.74 23.14 2.12
N TYR A 695 22.07 22.04 1.74
CA TYR A 695 22.75 20.77 1.46
C TYR A 695 23.84 20.95 0.40
N GLN A 696 25.06 20.55 0.74
CA GLN A 696 26.17 20.35 -0.20
C GLN A 696 26.42 18.85 -0.32
N GLN A 697 26.64 18.38 -1.55
CA GLN A 697 26.94 16.98 -1.80
C GLN A 697 28.42 16.73 -1.51
N GLU A 698 28.69 15.92 -0.49
CA GLU A 698 30.05 15.50 -0.14
C GLU A 698 30.66 14.64 -1.25
N ASN A 699 32.00 14.66 -1.37
CA ASN A 699 32.69 14.02 -2.49
C ASN A 699 32.52 12.49 -2.45
N SER A 700 32.06 11.92 -3.56
CA SER A 700 31.47 10.58 -3.64
C SER A 700 32.43 9.38 -3.53
N ASN A 701 33.62 9.57 -2.97
CA ASN A 701 34.62 8.51 -2.77
C ASN A 701 34.49 7.83 -1.41
N ASP A 702 34.21 8.58 -0.33
CA ASP A 702 34.25 8.02 1.03
C ASP A 702 33.02 7.14 1.34
N ALA A 703 31.87 7.43 0.74
CA ALA A 703 30.60 6.73 0.97
C ALA A 703 30.62 5.22 0.65
N HIS A 704 31.50 4.76 -0.25
CA HIS A 704 31.71 3.33 -0.53
C HIS A 704 32.50 2.60 0.59
N THR A 705 32.96 3.33 1.61
CA THR A 705 33.75 2.79 2.74
C THR A 705 32.92 2.62 4.01
N GLU A 706 31.73 3.21 4.09
CA GLU A 706 30.81 3.14 5.24
C GLU A 706 29.55 2.27 4.99
N LEU A 707 29.33 1.80 3.75
CA LEU A 707 28.14 1.04 3.31
C LEU A 707 28.39 -0.46 3.15
#